data_AF-M0GXS9-F1
#
_entry.id   AF-M0GXS9-F1
#
_cell.length_a   1.000
_cell.length_b   1.000
_cell.length_c   1.000
_cell.angle_alpha   90.00
_cell.angle_beta   90.00
_cell.angle_gamma   90.00
#
_symmetry.space_group_name_H-M   'P 1'
#
loop_
_entity.id
_entity.type
_entity.pdbx_description
1 polymer ?
#
loop_
_entity_poly.entity_id
_entity_poly.type
_entity_poly.pdbx_seq_one_letter_code
_entity_poly.pdbx_strand_id
1 'polypeptide(L)'
;MTGDISENNLSTVLEEHVGLSPYETDVYLALVRGGRQSMSSVAESSGVPQQRTYDVIQTLRTRGFVKVVDGYPKEAYAVDPSEVLSPIRERIENTEAILDELHQVVDEVEGGVSTFTSNVGIKKYLKRVINSAEYSLFVLAPRGSLSLLREVLPRDTDVQTNLVLSGLSDGELSNEHRVLSEEDHSLAETIRGVASEEPFVVSADRKKGFFWTGSFTSHAVSEPMGYHITNSELALLFDRFLADSVWPLSTPIAAPDDDTQLVFPETYLRIRNCLDDLRAAARTRPLESFELEFDGYDTDTGEAVHLRGTVIDYYYSQYDTRAHIEVELPTDDGVNRTATVGGWKTTSEEYEARRLTLYGPSMDSPYQRLSDGTKRHLSECRESLPTSFGGGTFAVGFDGAIDHMKQIVAERTGPDSYKPMNDFEALREALGQADTATQSPFVEWVETAAIAGGHSVNTGGVPATLGNDVTFVGMYGQPLLHEFRERFPDQRLVSIGEPSRGDLVQFTDGKVVLSEGGVHSTLDWESLCESVPVRTLIEIFDDATHVSIGVWASFPRLPTVLDGIRTEVWPKLESPPEQVYFMSGDTTRLSDTRFPAGITSLSAFSETVPVTLFATWRQVARYARLFDEDTTNSLVRMTENVCKRLDIARFVVHTPHEAILTTPHAETTVVETPIADDSVVMKNAENYFAGGFAVAEMAGLDDGPSLVVANAVADFFTRYEREPTEAELREAIATYDSAEPGASSE
;
A
#
# COMPACT_ATOMS: atom_id res chain seq x y z
N MET A 1 26.43 -19.91 41.77
CA MET A 1 26.74 -20.72 42.96
C MET A 1 28.25 -20.89 43.05
N THR A 2 28.94 -20.12 43.89
CA THR A 2 30.33 -20.39 44.28
C THR A 2 30.29 -20.87 45.72
N GLY A 3 30.07 -22.17 45.88
CA GLY A 3 30.14 -22.84 47.18
C GLY A 3 31.60 -22.96 47.61
N ASP A 4 31.85 -22.70 48.89
CA ASP A 4 33.13 -22.82 49.58
C ASP A 4 33.76 -24.20 49.30
N ILE A 5 34.75 -24.27 48.40
CA ILE A 5 35.44 -25.53 48.08
C ILE A 5 36.44 -25.80 49.21
N SER A 6 36.00 -26.52 50.24
CA SER A 6 36.92 -27.08 51.23
C SER A 6 37.97 -27.97 50.52
N GLU A 7 39.21 -27.99 50.98
CA GLU A 7 40.30 -28.78 50.35
C GLU A 7 39.93 -30.26 50.15
N ASN A 8 39.13 -30.84 51.05
CA ASN A 8 38.64 -32.21 50.91
C ASN A 8 37.80 -32.39 49.65
N ASN A 9 37.02 -31.39 49.25
CA ASN A 9 36.20 -31.43 48.04
C ASN A 9 37.07 -31.36 46.77
N LEU A 10 38.19 -30.62 46.82
CA LEU A 10 39.11 -30.52 45.69
C LEU A 10 39.85 -31.85 45.43
N SER A 11 40.28 -32.54 46.48
CA SER A 11 40.88 -33.87 46.36
C SER A 11 39.90 -34.89 45.79
N THR A 12 38.64 -34.89 46.26
CA THR A 12 37.59 -35.76 45.72
C THR A 12 37.36 -35.53 44.23
N VAL A 13 37.30 -34.27 43.78
CA VAL A 13 37.09 -33.93 42.37
C VAL A 13 38.26 -34.41 41.49
N LEU A 14 39.51 -34.26 41.95
CA LEU A 14 40.69 -34.72 41.22
C LEU A 14 40.77 -36.26 41.15
N GLU A 15 40.32 -36.95 42.19
CA GLU A 15 40.28 -38.40 42.21
C GLU A 15 39.15 -38.97 41.34
N GLU A 16 37.91 -38.49 41.52
CA GLU A 16 36.73 -39.07 40.89
C GLU A 16 36.55 -38.63 39.43
N HIS A 17 36.87 -37.37 39.09
CA HIS A 17 36.56 -36.80 37.78
C HIS A 17 37.79 -36.63 36.88
N VAL A 18 38.98 -36.48 37.47
CA VAL A 18 40.26 -36.40 36.71
C VAL A 18 41.00 -37.75 36.75
N GLY A 19 40.66 -38.64 37.68
CA GLY A 19 41.22 -39.97 37.79
C GLY A 19 42.65 -40.00 38.33
N LEU A 20 43.02 -39.07 39.22
CA LEU A 20 44.26 -39.15 39.98
C LEU A 20 44.09 -40.14 41.13
N SER A 21 45.13 -40.91 41.46
CA SER A 21 45.13 -41.69 42.71
C SER A 21 45.33 -40.77 43.94
N PRO A 22 44.97 -41.20 45.16
CA PRO A 22 45.17 -40.37 46.36
C PRO A 22 46.61 -39.85 46.52
N TYR A 23 47.60 -40.72 46.28
CA TYR A 23 49.01 -40.31 46.32
C TYR A 23 49.41 -39.35 45.19
N GLU A 24 48.79 -39.46 44.01
CA GLU A 24 48.98 -38.51 42.90
C GLU A 24 48.35 -37.15 43.21
N THR A 25 47.15 -37.15 43.78
CA THR A 25 46.44 -35.95 44.22
C THR A 25 47.25 -35.19 45.27
N ASP A 26 47.74 -35.88 46.30
CA ASP A 26 48.54 -35.27 47.36
C ASP A 26 49.84 -34.65 46.83
N VAL A 27 50.55 -35.36 45.95
CA VAL A 27 51.79 -34.88 45.33
C VAL A 27 51.53 -33.73 44.36
N TYR A 28 50.46 -33.80 43.56
CA TYR A 28 50.09 -32.73 42.62
C TYR A 28 49.68 -31.46 43.37
N LEU A 29 48.85 -31.55 44.39
CA LEU A 29 48.45 -30.41 45.22
C LEU A 29 49.64 -29.79 45.96
N ALA A 30 50.56 -30.61 46.47
CA ALA A 30 51.80 -30.12 47.08
C ALA A 30 52.65 -29.29 46.09
N LEU A 31 52.70 -29.71 44.82
CA LEU A 31 53.41 -29.00 43.74
C LEU A 31 52.68 -27.74 43.26
N VAL A 32 51.35 -27.77 43.19
CA VAL A 32 50.53 -26.58 42.87
C VAL A 32 50.69 -25.50 43.95
N ARG A 33 50.73 -25.90 45.23
CA ARG A 33 50.88 -24.97 46.37
C ARG A 33 52.31 -24.44 46.54
N GLY A 34 53.29 -25.34 46.52
CA GLY A 34 54.68 -25.00 46.83
C GLY A 34 55.51 -24.64 45.61
N GLY A 35 54.94 -24.68 44.41
CA GLY A 35 55.63 -24.39 43.16
C GLY A 35 56.79 -25.35 42.90
N ARG A 36 57.91 -24.82 42.38
CA ARG A 36 59.10 -25.60 42.04
C ARG A 36 59.83 -26.08 43.30
N GLN A 37 59.89 -27.40 43.48
CA GLN A 37 60.38 -28.01 44.71
C GLN A 37 61.28 -29.22 44.43
N SER A 38 62.24 -29.48 45.31
CA SER A 38 63.06 -30.70 45.27
C SER A 38 62.25 -31.93 45.68
N MET A 39 62.65 -33.12 45.21
CA MET A 39 61.94 -34.38 45.51
C MET A 39 61.76 -34.65 47.02
N SER A 40 62.73 -34.25 47.85
CA SER A 40 62.63 -34.32 49.31
C SER A 40 61.60 -33.35 49.89
N SER A 41 61.54 -32.11 49.35
CA SER A 41 60.56 -31.10 49.75
C SER A 41 59.14 -31.48 49.35
N VAL A 42 58.98 -32.12 48.19
CA VAL A 42 57.67 -32.63 47.74
C VAL A 42 57.21 -33.80 48.61
N ALA A 43 58.10 -34.74 48.97
CA ALA A 43 57.76 -35.84 49.85
C ALA A 43 57.32 -35.35 51.25
N GLU A 44 57.98 -34.33 51.78
CA GLU A 44 57.64 -33.73 53.07
C GLU A 44 56.30 -32.97 53.02
N SER A 45 56.09 -32.14 51.99
CA SER A 45 54.87 -31.32 51.85
C SER A 45 53.63 -32.12 51.41
N SER A 46 53.80 -33.23 50.70
CA SER A 46 52.70 -34.14 50.30
C SER A 46 52.37 -35.20 51.35
N GLY A 47 53.23 -35.45 52.34
CA GLY A 47 53.07 -36.55 53.29
C GLY A 47 53.28 -37.94 52.71
N VAL A 48 53.69 -38.04 51.43
CA VAL A 48 53.91 -39.31 50.73
C VAL A 48 55.34 -39.81 50.97
N PRO A 49 55.57 -41.11 51.28
CA PRO A 49 56.91 -41.63 51.51
C PRO A 49 57.85 -41.36 50.33
N GLN A 50 59.07 -40.89 50.63
CA GLN A 50 60.03 -40.42 49.63
C GLN A 50 60.29 -41.42 48.48
N GLN A 51 60.31 -42.73 48.75
CA GLN A 51 60.46 -43.75 47.71
C GLN A 51 59.30 -43.76 46.71
N ARG A 52 58.06 -43.50 47.16
CA ARG A 52 56.87 -43.42 46.30
C ARG A 52 56.74 -42.07 45.58
N THR A 53 57.24 -40.99 46.16
CA THR A 53 57.17 -39.65 45.55
C THR A 53 57.85 -39.62 44.18
N TYR A 54 58.97 -40.31 44.00
CA TYR A 54 59.66 -40.41 42.71
C TYR A 54 58.79 -41.11 41.64
N ASP A 55 58.14 -42.22 42.01
CA ASP A 55 57.29 -42.99 41.10
C ASP A 55 56.03 -42.17 40.71
N VAL A 56 55.40 -41.53 41.69
CA VAL A 56 54.22 -40.69 41.49
C VAL A 56 54.53 -39.50 40.58
N ILE A 57 55.67 -38.82 40.78
CA ILE A 57 56.08 -37.71 39.91
C ILE A 57 56.35 -38.18 38.47
N GLN A 58 56.89 -39.38 38.27
CA GLN A 58 57.04 -39.94 36.92
C GLN A 58 55.69 -40.22 36.25
N THR A 59 54.72 -40.74 37.01
CA THR A 59 53.36 -40.96 36.49
C THR A 59 52.67 -39.64 36.14
N LEU A 60 52.72 -38.65 37.05
CA LEU A 60 52.19 -37.31 36.81
C LEU A 60 52.88 -36.61 35.63
N ARG A 61 54.19 -36.79 35.45
CA ARG A 61 54.93 -36.29 34.29
C ARG A 61 54.45 -36.93 33.00
N THR A 62 54.25 -38.24 33.00
CA THR A 62 53.76 -38.98 31.82
C THR A 62 52.34 -38.58 31.45
N ARG A 63 51.52 -38.25 32.46
CA ARG A 63 50.15 -37.72 32.27
C ARG A 63 50.11 -36.21 31.96
N GLY A 64 51.26 -35.52 31.94
CA GLY A 64 51.36 -34.09 31.61
C GLY A 64 51.08 -33.12 32.77
N PHE A 65 50.80 -33.61 33.98
CA PHE A 65 50.43 -32.79 35.15
C PHE A 65 51.63 -32.05 35.77
N VAL A 66 52.86 -32.55 35.58
CA VAL A 66 54.07 -32.06 36.25
C VAL A 66 55.24 -32.05 35.27
N LYS A 67 56.11 -31.04 35.37
CA LYS A 67 57.41 -30.99 34.69
C LYS A 67 58.54 -31.21 35.69
N VAL A 68 59.56 -31.96 35.29
CA VAL A 68 60.73 -32.28 36.11
C VAL A 68 61.95 -31.60 35.50
N VAL A 69 62.72 -30.91 36.34
CA VAL A 69 64.01 -30.32 35.96
C VAL A 69 65.13 -31.24 36.46
N ASP A 70 65.87 -31.81 35.51
CA ASP A 70 67.01 -32.67 35.81
C ASP A 70 68.23 -31.82 36.24
N GLY A 71 68.25 -31.46 37.53
CA GLY A 71 69.39 -30.86 38.24
C GLY A 71 69.80 -31.67 39.47
N TYR A 72 70.84 -31.23 40.19
CA TYR A 72 71.18 -31.79 41.50
C TYR A 72 71.00 -30.72 42.58
N PRO A 73 69.99 -30.84 43.47
CA PRO A 73 68.99 -31.90 43.54
C PRO A 73 67.92 -31.83 42.42
N LYS A 74 67.24 -32.95 42.13
CA LYS A 74 66.14 -33.00 41.15
C LYS A 74 64.92 -32.23 41.67
N GLU A 75 64.29 -31.47 40.79
CA GLU A 75 63.14 -30.63 41.13
C GLU A 75 61.95 -30.89 40.20
N ALA A 76 60.74 -30.65 40.71
CA ALA A 76 59.49 -30.77 39.97
C ALA A 76 58.58 -29.56 40.22
N TYR A 77 57.70 -29.25 39.26
CA TYR A 77 56.67 -28.21 39.40
C TYR A 77 55.42 -28.60 38.61
N ALA A 78 54.23 -28.20 39.10
CA ALA A 78 52.97 -28.45 38.42
C ALA A 78 52.88 -27.64 37.11
N VAL A 79 52.33 -28.26 36.07
CA VAL A 79 51.93 -27.56 34.84
C VAL A 79 50.63 -26.79 35.13
N ASP A 80 50.39 -25.70 34.40
CA ASP A 80 49.21 -24.85 34.62
C ASP A 80 47.91 -25.69 34.56
N PRO A 81 47.04 -25.64 35.58
CA PRO A 81 45.80 -26.42 35.60
C PRO A 81 44.92 -26.20 34.36
N SER A 82 44.93 -24.99 33.78
CA SER A 82 44.17 -24.70 32.55
C SER A 82 44.70 -25.48 31.34
N GLU A 83 46.02 -25.66 31.24
CA GLU A 83 46.69 -26.42 30.19
C GLU A 83 46.46 -27.92 30.36
N VAL A 84 46.56 -28.43 31.59
CA VAL A 84 46.42 -29.86 31.89
C VAL A 84 44.96 -30.34 31.79
N LEU A 85 44.00 -29.48 32.11
CA LEU A 85 42.58 -29.81 32.07
C LEU A 85 41.91 -29.53 30.71
N SER A 86 42.57 -28.80 29.79
CA SER A 86 42.04 -28.52 28.44
C SER A 86 41.60 -29.79 27.69
N PRO A 87 42.40 -30.87 27.65
CA PRO A 87 42.01 -32.09 26.93
C PRO A 87 40.77 -32.78 27.51
N ILE A 88 40.54 -32.64 28.82
CA ILE A 88 39.36 -33.20 29.48
C ILE A 88 38.12 -32.37 29.13
N ARG A 89 38.24 -31.04 29.13
CA ARG A 89 37.17 -30.13 28.69
C ARG A 89 36.78 -30.37 27.24
N GLU A 90 37.75 -30.42 26.33
CA GLU A 90 37.50 -30.69 24.91
C GLU A 90 36.83 -32.06 24.69
N ARG A 91 37.16 -33.07 25.49
CA ARG A 91 36.52 -34.38 25.39
C ARG A 91 35.07 -34.35 25.89
N ILE A 92 34.77 -33.58 26.94
CA ILE A 92 33.40 -33.37 27.42
C ILE A 92 32.59 -32.62 26.36
N GLU A 93 33.11 -31.52 25.82
CA GLU A 93 32.45 -30.74 24.76
C GLU A 93 32.18 -31.58 23.51
N ASN A 94 33.16 -32.39 23.07
CA ASN A 94 32.96 -33.32 21.95
C ASN A 94 31.93 -34.42 22.27
N THR A 95 31.90 -34.91 23.52
CA THR A 95 30.91 -35.92 23.93
C THR A 95 29.51 -35.31 23.97
N GLU A 96 29.36 -34.09 24.46
CA GLU A 96 28.11 -33.33 24.40
C GLU A 96 27.66 -33.15 22.96
N ALA A 97 28.56 -32.77 22.05
CA ALA A 97 28.24 -32.64 20.62
C ALA A 97 27.74 -33.96 19.99
N ILE A 98 28.39 -35.09 20.31
CA ILE A 98 27.98 -36.43 19.83
C ILE A 98 26.65 -36.86 20.44
N LEU A 99 26.43 -36.59 21.73
CA LEU A 99 25.16 -36.88 22.40
C LEU A 99 24.02 -36.02 21.83
N ASP A 100 24.30 -34.76 21.49
CA ASP A 100 23.38 -33.85 20.82
C ASP A 100 23.00 -34.34 19.42
N GLU A 101 23.94 -34.95 18.69
CA GLU A 101 23.71 -35.58 17.39
C GLU A 101 22.85 -36.85 17.55
N LEU A 102 23.14 -37.68 18.54
CA LEU A 102 22.37 -38.89 18.83
C LEU A 102 20.96 -38.60 19.39
N HIS A 103 20.77 -37.46 20.07
CA HIS A 103 19.48 -37.05 20.60
C HIS A 103 18.50 -36.57 19.52
N GLN A 104 18.97 -36.29 18.29
CA GLN A 104 18.11 -35.87 17.16
C GLN A 104 17.10 -36.93 16.69
N VAL A 105 17.18 -38.17 17.16
CA VAL A 105 16.24 -39.24 16.75
C VAL A 105 14.86 -39.11 17.44
N VAL A 106 14.63 -38.10 18.30
CA VAL A 106 13.33 -37.87 18.95
C VAL A 106 12.50 -36.74 18.29
N ASP A 107 13.02 -36.07 17.27
CA ASP A 107 12.36 -34.90 16.63
C ASP A 107 11.19 -35.25 15.66
N GLU A 108 10.73 -36.51 15.60
CA GLU A 108 9.51 -36.92 14.88
C GLU A 108 8.39 -37.36 15.84
N VAL A 109 8.09 -36.55 16.85
CA VAL A 109 6.74 -36.56 17.40
C VAL A 109 6.03 -35.37 16.78
N GLU A 110 4.89 -35.62 16.12
CA GLU A 110 3.88 -34.63 15.70
C GLU A 110 3.28 -33.87 16.90
N GLY A 111 4.10 -33.46 17.86
CA GLY A 111 3.74 -32.74 19.07
C GLY A 111 3.83 -31.26 18.78
N GLY A 112 2.68 -30.60 18.70
CA GLY A 112 2.54 -29.22 18.24
C GLY A 112 3.41 -28.16 18.91
N VAL A 113 3.96 -28.41 20.11
CA VAL A 113 4.90 -27.51 20.81
C VAL A 113 5.99 -28.32 21.52
N SER A 114 7.27 -28.03 21.26
CA SER A 114 8.43 -28.57 21.99
C SER A 114 9.05 -27.49 22.88
N THR A 115 9.46 -27.86 24.09
CA THR A 115 9.97 -26.90 25.09
C THR A 115 11.45 -27.10 25.39
N PHE A 116 12.18 -25.99 25.56
CA PHE A 116 13.62 -25.96 25.80
C PHE A 116 13.93 -25.02 26.98
N THR A 117 14.78 -25.47 27.89
CA THR A 117 15.17 -24.69 29.09
C THR A 117 16.64 -24.25 29.06
N SER A 118 17.49 -24.87 28.23
CA SER A 118 18.89 -24.47 28.10
C SER A 118 19.05 -23.38 27.05
N ASN A 119 19.82 -22.33 27.37
CA ASN A 119 20.09 -21.25 26.41
C ASN A 119 20.73 -21.76 25.11
N VAL A 120 21.58 -22.80 25.18
CA VAL A 120 22.18 -23.44 24.00
C VAL A 120 21.12 -24.12 23.14
N GLY A 121 20.21 -24.89 23.75
CA GLY A 121 19.11 -25.53 23.04
C GLY A 121 18.15 -24.52 22.42
N ILE A 122 17.77 -23.48 23.17
CA ILE A 122 16.91 -22.40 22.71
C ILE A 122 17.51 -21.73 21.46
N LYS A 123 18.78 -21.28 21.53
CA LYS A 123 19.46 -20.67 20.37
C LYS A 123 19.53 -21.60 19.15
N LYS A 124 19.84 -22.87 19.37
CA LYS A 124 19.95 -23.89 18.30
C LYS A 124 18.63 -24.06 17.55
N TYR A 125 17.51 -24.19 18.26
CA TYR A 125 16.19 -24.35 17.64
C TYR A 125 15.65 -23.04 17.07
N LEU A 126 15.90 -21.89 17.71
CA LEU A 126 15.59 -20.58 17.15
C LEU A 126 16.23 -20.41 15.77
N LYS A 127 17.54 -20.69 15.64
CA LYS A 127 18.25 -20.63 14.36
C LYS A 127 17.69 -21.62 13.33
N ARG A 128 17.26 -22.81 13.77
CA ARG A 128 16.61 -23.80 12.90
C ARG A 128 15.26 -23.30 12.35
N VAL A 129 14.45 -22.63 13.17
CA VAL A 129 13.16 -22.05 12.74
C VAL A 129 13.40 -20.92 11.75
N ILE A 130 14.28 -19.98 12.08
CA ILE A 130 14.64 -18.85 11.21
C ILE A 130 15.13 -19.33 9.84
N ASN A 131 16.09 -20.27 9.83
CA ASN A 131 16.65 -20.81 8.58
C ASN A 131 15.69 -21.71 7.80
N SER A 132 14.51 -22.00 8.34
CA SER A 132 13.48 -22.77 7.64
C SER A 132 12.46 -21.91 6.89
N ALA A 133 12.55 -20.58 7.00
CA ALA A 133 11.71 -19.67 6.25
C ALA A 133 12.13 -19.66 4.77
N GLU A 134 11.16 -19.85 3.89
CA GLU A 134 11.33 -19.85 2.43
C GLU A 134 10.85 -18.53 1.80
N TYR A 135 9.85 -17.86 2.38
CA TYR A 135 9.23 -16.66 1.81
C TYR A 135 9.20 -15.49 2.79
N SER A 136 8.84 -15.76 4.05
CA SER A 136 8.67 -14.68 5.03
C SER A 136 9.08 -15.07 6.44
N LEU A 137 9.76 -14.12 7.07
CA LEU A 137 10.16 -14.18 8.47
C LEU A 137 9.61 -12.95 9.20
N PHE A 138 8.90 -13.16 10.32
CA PHE A 138 8.44 -12.08 11.19
C PHE A 138 9.00 -12.30 12.58
N VAL A 139 9.78 -11.33 13.06
CA VAL A 139 10.47 -11.37 14.34
C VAL A 139 10.02 -10.21 15.23
N LEU A 140 9.58 -10.53 16.45
CA LEU A 140 9.45 -9.59 17.55
C LEU A 140 10.53 -9.93 18.57
N ALA A 141 11.30 -8.93 18.97
CA ALA A 141 12.46 -9.16 19.81
C ALA A 141 12.66 -8.01 20.78
N PRO A 142 12.95 -8.27 22.08
CA PRO A 142 13.39 -7.22 22.98
C PRO A 142 14.63 -6.51 22.47
N ARG A 143 14.74 -5.21 22.67
CA ARG A 143 15.93 -4.42 22.31
C ARG A 143 17.24 -5.05 22.79
N GLY A 144 17.25 -5.63 23.99
CA GLY A 144 18.44 -6.29 24.57
C GLY A 144 18.93 -7.52 23.81
N SER A 145 18.16 -8.03 22.83
CA SER A 145 18.50 -9.20 22.03
C SER A 145 19.14 -8.88 20.67
N LEU A 146 19.42 -7.61 20.37
CA LEU A 146 20.05 -7.19 19.10
C LEU A 146 21.34 -7.97 18.76
N SER A 147 22.21 -8.22 19.75
CA SER A 147 23.44 -9.00 19.53
C SER A 147 23.16 -10.44 19.10
N LEU A 148 22.06 -11.03 19.58
CA LEU A 148 21.61 -12.34 19.15
C LEU A 148 21.04 -12.29 17.74
N LEU A 149 20.22 -11.28 17.42
CA LEU A 149 19.64 -11.12 16.08
C LEU A 149 20.73 -11.05 15.01
N ARG A 150 21.83 -10.33 15.26
CA ARG A 150 23.01 -10.31 14.38
C ARG A 150 23.65 -11.69 14.15
N GLU A 151 23.52 -12.61 15.10
CA GLU A 151 24.07 -13.97 15.06
C GLU A 151 23.13 -14.96 14.31
N VAL A 152 21.82 -14.77 14.44
CA VAL A 152 20.82 -15.75 14.00
C VAL A 152 20.06 -15.37 12.74
N LEU A 153 19.90 -14.08 12.44
CA LEU A 153 19.20 -13.65 11.23
C LEU A 153 20.11 -13.81 10.00
N PRO A 154 19.60 -14.42 8.91
CA PRO A 154 20.34 -14.48 7.66
C PRO A 154 20.55 -13.07 7.10
N ARG A 155 21.70 -12.88 6.44
CA ARG A 155 22.00 -11.69 5.63
C ARG A 155 21.90 -12.08 4.16
N ASP A 156 21.53 -11.15 3.30
CA ASP A 156 21.47 -11.33 1.84
C ASP A 156 20.60 -12.53 1.43
N THR A 157 19.33 -12.51 1.85
CA THR A 157 18.33 -13.55 1.56
C THR A 157 17.13 -12.96 0.84
N ASP A 158 16.51 -13.72 -0.05
CA ASP A 158 15.25 -13.34 -0.74
C ASP A 158 14.02 -13.51 0.18
N VAL A 159 14.22 -13.68 1.50
CA VAL A 159 13.14 -13.92 2.46
C VAL A 159 12.70 -12.58 3.04
N GLN A 160 11.44 -12.21 2.81
CA GLN A 160 10.86 -10.96 3.31
C GLN A 160 10.88 -10.97 4.84
N THR A 161 11.72 -10.11 5.44
CA THR A 161 11.99 -10.12 6.87
C THR A 161 11.47 -8.84 7.54
N ASN A 162 10.50 -9.01 8.43
CA ASN A 162 9.94 -7.95 9.27
C ASN A 162 10.46 -8.08 10.70
N LEU A 163 11.06 -7.02 11.24
CA LEU A 163 11.56 -6.97 12.61
C LEU A 163 10.87 -5.88 13.42
N VAL A 164 10.33 -6.25 14.60
CA VAL A 164 9.86 -5.30 15.61
C VAL A 164 10.70 -5.41 16.87
N LEU A 165 11.26 -4.29 17.31
CA LEU A 165 11.98 -4.18 18.58
C LEU A 165 11.06 -3.70 19.70
N SER A 166 11.01 -4.45 20.80
CA SER A 166 10.18 -4.12 21.97
C SER A 166 11.00 -3.47 23.10
N GLY A 167 10.31 -2.76 23.99
CA GLY A 167 10.89 -2.08 25.16
C GLY A 167 11.70 -0.82 24.83
N LEU A 168 11.29 -0.09 23.78
CA LEU A 168 11.88 1.21 23.44
C LEU A 168 11.24 2.34 24.26
N SER A 169 11.99 3.40 24.53
CA SER A 169 11.43 4.61 25.17
C SER A 169 10.75 5.52 24.14
N ASP A 170 9.83 6.39 24.58
CA ASP A 170 9.14 7.35 23.69
C ASP A 170 10.11 8.24 22.90
N GLY A 171 11.25 8.60 23.48
CA GLY A 171 12.30 9.36 22.81
C GLY A 171 13.08 8.55 21.76
N GLU A 172 13.04 7.22 21.83
CA GLU A 172 13.65 6.33 20.84
C GLU A 172 12.68 5.97 19.71
N LEU A 173 11.39 6.14 19.94
CA LEU A 173 10.36 6.03 18.91
C LEU A 173 10.18 7.34 18.13
N SER A 174 10.77 8.45 18.58
CA SER A 174 10.75 9.71 17.84
C SER A 174 11.89 9.81 16.82
N ASN A 175 11.64 10.48 15.69
CA ASN A 175 12.60 10.67 14.57
C ASN A 175 13.90 11.41 14.94
N GLU A 176 14.09 11.84 16.19
CA GLU A 176 15.23 12.65 16.63
C GLU A 176 16.42 11.81 17.14
N HIS A 177 16.25 10.49 17.35
CA HIS A 177 17.29 9.62 17.89
C HIS A 177 17.53 8.38 17.01
N ARG A 178 18.78 8.19 16.57
CA ARG A 178 19.20 6.97 15.87
C ARG A 178 19.35 5.82 16.86
N VAL A 179 18.33 4.96 16.94
CA VAL A 179 18.30 3.78 17.83
C VAL A 179 19.21 2.66 17.33
N LEU A 180 19.37 2.54 16.02
CA LEU A 180 20.08 1.47 15.33
C LEU A 180 21.50 1.90 14.92
N SER A 181 22.45 0.96 14.94
CA SER A 181 23.77 1.16 14.32
C SER A 181 23.73 0.85 12.83
N GLU A 182 24.71 1.32 12.04
CA GLU A 182 24.78 1.05 10.59
C GLU A 182 24.68 -0.45 10.25
N GLU A 183 25.26 -1.32 11.08
CA GLU A 183 25.21 -2.79 10.91
C GLU A 183 23.82 -3.41 11.20
N ASP A 184 22.98 -2.69 11.96
CA ASP A 184 21.64 -3.16 12.31
C ASP A 184 20.62 -2.88 11.22
N HIS A 185 20.85 -1.87 10.36
CA HIS A 185 19.94 -1.52 9.27
C HIS A 185 19.73 -2.66 8.28
N SER A 186 20.72 -3.54 8.10
CA SER A 186 20.65 -4.69 7.19
C SER A 186 20.06 -5.95 7.84
N LEU A 187 19.53 -5.89 9.07
CA LEU A 187 19.02 -7.08 9.78
C LEU A 187 17.70 -7.57 9.21
N ALA A 188 16.91 -6.66 8.65
CA ALA A 188 15.59 -6.89 8.12
C ALA A 188 15.30 -5.79 7.10
N GLU A 189 14.40 -6.08 6.16
CA GLU A 189 13.96 -5.11 5.16
C GLU A 189 13.17 -3.96 5.82
N THR A 190 12.34 -4.30 6.80
CA THR A 190 11.61 -3.31 7.60
C THR A 190 11.88 -3.52 9.08
N ILE A 191 12.31 -2.46 9.77
CA ILE A 191 12.55 -2.44 11.21
C ILE A 191 11.67 -1.39 11.89
N ARG A 192 10.82 -1.86 12.81
CA ARG A 192 9.91 -1.04 13.60
C ARG A 192 10.15 -1.24 15.10
N GLY A 193 9.57 -0.37 15.92
CA GLY A 193 9.73 -0.33 17.36
C GLY A 193 8.41 -0.15 18.12
N VAL A 194 8.30 -0.73 19.31
CA VAL A 194 7.17 -0.53 20.25
C VAL A 194 7.68 -0.21 21.65
N ALA A 195 6.88 0.56 22.40
CA ALA A 195 7.20 0.91 23.79
C ALA A 195 6.95 -0.24 24.78
N SER A 196 6.03 -1.16 24.47
CA SER A 196 5.71 -2.27 25.36
C SER A 196 6.87 -3.27 25.50
N GLU A 197 7.04 -3.86 26.69
CA GLU A 197 7.98 -4.96 26.89
C GLU A 197 7.36 -6.28 26.42
N GLU A 198 7.67 -6.67 25.18
CA GLU A 198 7.19 -7.93 24.59
C GLU A 198 8.27 -9.03 24.63
N PRO A 199 7.90 -10.31 24.77
CA PRO A 199 8.82 -11.44 24.67
C PRO A 199 9.34 -11.64 23.24
N PHE A 200 10.31 -12.55 23.09
CA PHE A 200 10.87 -12.87 21.77
C PHE A 200 9.97 -13.86 21.03
N VAL A 201 9.54 -13.52 19.81
CA VAL A 201 8.63 -14.31 18.98
C VAL A 201 9.14 -14.36 17.55
N VAL A 202 9.10 -15.53 16.92
CA VAL A 202 9.38 -15.72 15.49
C VAL A 202 8.21 -16.45 14.84
N SER A 203 7.81 -15.98 13.66
CA SER A 203 6.95 -16.68 12.71
C SER A 203 7.72 -16.88 11.41
N ALA A 204 7.86 -18.14 10.98
CA ALA A 204 8.48 -18.52 9.72
C ALA A 204 7.41 -19.13 8.79
N ASP A 205 7.17 -18.46 7.66
CA ASP A 205 6.15 -18.78 6.65
C ASP A 205 4.75 -19.06 7.19
N ARG A 206 4.44 -18.56 8.39
CA ARG A 206 3.17 -18.81 9.10
C ARG A 206 2.91 -20.30 9.40
N LYS A 207 3.95 -21.15 9.29
CA LYS A 207 3.88 -22.61 9.49
C LYS A 207 4.62 -23.07 10.73
N LYS A 208 5.71 -22.38 11.07
CA LYS A 208 6.53 -22.66 12.26
C LYS A 208 6.68 -21.40 13.08
N GLY A 209 6.77 -21.58 14.39
CA GLY A 209 6.98 -20.48 15.32
C GLY A 209 8.03 -20.79 16.35
N PHE A 210 8.57 -19.74 16.95
CA PHE A 210 9.40 -19.85 18.14
C PHE A 210 9.00 -18.78 19.14
N PHE A 211 8.79 -19.14 20.40
CA PHE A 211 8.44 -18.22 21.46
C PHE A 211 9.42 -18.38 22.61
N TRP A 212 10.07 -17.31 23.06
CA TRP A 212 11.05 -17.36 24.13
C TRP A 212 10.72 -16.37 25.25
N THR A 213 10.39 -16.92 26.42
CA THR A 213 10.04 -16.18 27.64
C THR A 213 11.26 -15.84 28.47
N GLY A 214 11.14 -14.77 29.27
CA GLY A 214 11.99 -14.52 30.44
C GLY A 214 13.44 -14.10 30.18
N SER A 215 13.85 -13.92 28.92
CA SER A 215 15.14 -13.34 28.58
C SER A 215 14.94 -11.91 28.06
N PHE A 216 15.79 -11.00 28.52
CA PHE A 216 15.90 -9.60 28.06
C PHE A 216 14.82 -8.60 28.51
N THR A 217 13.80 -9.00 29.30
CA THR A 217 12.82 -8.08 29.90
C THR A 217 13.15 -7.77 31.37
N SER A 218 12.85 -6.55 31.82
CA SER A 218 13.25 -6.09 33.16
C SER A 218 12.43 -6.72 34.29
N HIS A 219 11.28 -7.34 33.97
CA HIS A 219 10.31 -7.91 34.91
C HIS A 219 10.05 -9.41 34.73
N ALA A 220 10.99 -10.19 34.17
CA ALA A 220 10.80 -11.63 33.96
C ALA A 220 10.42 -12.38 35.26
N VAL A 221 9.19 -12.91 35.32
CA VAL A 221 8.61 -13.60 36.49
C VAL A 221 8.98 -15.10 36.52
N SER A 222 9.52 -15.66 35.43
CA SER A 222 9.83 -17.08 35.29
C SER A 222 11.24 -17.34 34.74
N GLU A 223 11.76 -18.54 34.96
CA GLU A 223 12.98 -19.02 34.29
C GLU A 223 12.83 -18.94 32.76
N PRO A 224 13.91 -18.64 32.01
CA PRO A 224 13.84 -18.51 30.56
C PRO A 224 13.50 -19.85 29.90
N MET A 225 12.45 -19.87 29.08
CA MET A 225 12.01 -21.06 28.35
C MET A 225 11.75 -20.74 26.88
N GLY A 226 12.22 -21.59 25.99
CA GLY A 226 11.92 -21.54 24.55
C GLY A 226 10.88 -22.58 24.16
N TYR A 227 9.99 -22.20 23.26
CA TYR A 227 8.90 -23.03 22.75
C TYR A 227 9.02 -23.06 21.22
N HIS A 228 9.37 -24.21 20.66
CA HIS A 228 9.35 -24.46 19.22
C HIS A 228 7.96 -24.96 18.83
N ILE A 229 7.32 -24.26 17.91
CA ILE A 229 5.95 -24.51 17.50
C ILE A 229 5.97 -25.07 16.09
N THR A 230 5.52 -26.32 15.95
CA THR A 230 5.42 -27.04 14.67
C THR A 230 3.98 -27.18 14.20
N ASN A 231 3.00 -26.94 15.09
CA ASN A 231 1.60 -26.87 14.71
C ASN A 231 1.33 -25.55 13.96
N SER A 232 0.91 -25.66 12.70
CA SER A 232 0.68 -24.51 11.83
C SER A 232 -0.45 -23.59 12.29
N GLU A 233 -1.50 -24.13 12.92
CA GLU A 233 -2.60 -23.30 13.45
C GLU A 233 -2.12 -22.46 14.63
N LEU A 234 -1.26 -23.03 15.49
CA LEU A 234 -0.66 -22.27 16.58
C LEU A 234 0.38 -21.27 16.07
N ALA A 235 1.21 -21.65 15.10
CA ALA A 235 2.16 -20.74 14.45
C ALA A 235 1.43 -19.55 13.81
N LEU A 236 0.29 -19.80 13.16
CA LEU A 236 -0.59 -18.78 12.60
C LEU A 236 -1.15 -17.81 13.66
N LEU A 237 -1.43 -18.27 14.89
CA LEU A 237 -1.84 -17.37 15.97
C LEU A 237 -0.72 -16.42 16.40
N PHE A 238 0.52 -16.90 16.49
CA PHE A 238 1.68 -16.03 16.73
C PHE A 238 1.91 -15.07 15.57
N ASP A 239 1.75 -15.54 14.33
CA ASP A 239 1.83 -14.69 13.14
C ASP A 239 0.81 -13.56 13.17
N ARG A 240 -0.46 -13.86 13.52
CA ARG A 240 -1.52 -12.86 13.67
C ARG A 240 -1.26 -11.90 14.82
N PHE A 241 -0.76 -12.37 15.95
CA PHE A 241 -0.35 -11.49 17.04
C PHE A 241 0.70 -10.47 16.55
N LEU A 242 1.71 -10.94 15.79
CA LEU A 242 2.71 -10.07 15.20
C LEU A 242 2.11 -9.08 14.18
N ALA A 243 1.37 -9.58 13.19
CA ALA A 243 0.89 -8.79 12.06
C ALA A 243 -0.30 -7.88 12.38
N ASP A 244 -1.22 -8.32 13.25
CA ASP A 244 -2.49 -7.63 13.50
C ASP A 244 -2.50 -6.89 14.84
N SER A 245 -1.64 -7.25 15.81
CA SER A 245 -1.60 -6.57 17.13
C SER A 245 -0.35 -5.72 17.32
N VAL A 246 0.82 -6.26 17.00
CA VAL A 246 2.10 -5.57 17.28
C VAL A 246 2.49 -4.63 16.15
N TRP A 247 2.43 -5.08 14.89
CA TRP A 247 2.83 -4.30 13.73
C TRP A 247 2.08 -2.97 13.59
N PRO A 248 0.73 -2.91 13.68
CA PRO A 248 0.00 -1.66 13.48
C PRO A 248 0.30 -0.61 14.57
N LEU A 249 0.71 -1.05 15.76
CA LEU A 249 1.08 -0.20 16.89
C LEU A 249 2.57 0.17 16.93
N SER A 250 3.36 -0.38 16.01
CA SER A 250 4.81 -0.15 15.95
C SER A 250 5.18 1.03 15.07
N THR A 251 6.26 1.74 15.41
CA THR A 251 6.76 2.92 14.67
C THR A 251 8.02 2.54 13.88
N PRO A 252 8.19 2.99 12.62
CA PRO A 252 9.46 2.82 11.91
C PRO A 252 10.62 3.45 12.69
N ILE A 253 11.73 2.72 12.86
CA ILE A 253 12.92 3.21 13.59
C ILE A 253 14.22 3.12 12.77
N ALA A 254 14.16 2.50 11.59
CA ALA A 254 15.17 2.67 10.56
C ALA A 254 14.79 3.88 9.70
N ALA A 255 15.79 4.64 9.22
CA ALA A 255 15.54 5.67 8.22
C ALA A 255 14.90 5.01 6.98
N PRO A 256 13.81 5.55 6.42
CA PRO A 256 13.30 5.06 5.16
C PRO A 256 14.40 5.23 4.11
N ASP A 257 14.75 4.15 3.41
CA ASP A 257 15.46 4.30 2.14
C ASP A 257 14.43 4.86 1.16
N ASP A 258 14.48 6.18 0.94
CA ASP A 258 13.63 6.91 -0.03
C ASP A 258 13.78 6.38 -1.47
N ASP A 259 14.77 5.51 -1.73
CA ASP A 259 15.12 4.94 -3.04
C ASP A 259 14.73 3.46 -3.22
N THR A 260 14.00 2.85 -2.29
CA THR A 260 13.61 1.42 -2.43
C THR A 260 12.53 1.26 -3.51
N GLN A 261 12.95 1.00 -4.74
CA GLN A 261 12.02 0.73 -5.84
C GLN A 261 11.34 -0.63 -5.65
N LEU A 262 10.00 -0.64 -5.64
CA LEU A 262 9.22 -1.88 -5.68
C LEU A 262 9.51 -2.62 -6.99
N VAL A 263 9.98 -3.86 -6.86
CA VAL A 263 10.24 -4.76 -7.98
C VAL A 263 9.11 -5.76 -8.06
N PHE A 264 8.57 -5.98 -9.26
CA PHE A 264 7.54 -6.99 -9.52
C PHE A 264 8.06 -8.01 -10.55
N PRO A 265 7.63 -9.29 -10.49
CA PRO A 265 6.63 -9.82 -9.56
C PRO A 265 7.15 -10.02 -8.14
N GLU A 266 6.28 -9.79 -7.16
CA GLU A 266 6.60 -9.98 -5.73
C GLU A 266 5.58 -10.93 -5.08
N THR A 267 6.04 -11.77 -4.14
CA THR A 267 5.22 -12.83 -3.54
C THR A 267 4.98 -12.59 -2.06
N TYR A 268 3.71 -12.53 -1.68
CA TYR A 268 3.25 -12.23 -0.34
C TYR A 268 2.53 -13.41 0.30
N LEU A 269 2.86 -13.70 1.55
CA LEU A 269 2.07 -14.58 2.41
C LEU A 269 1.03 -13.84 3.24
N ARG A 270 1.13 -12.50 3.34
CA ARG A 270 0.21 -11.64 4.10
C ARG A 270 -0.41 -10.62 3.16
N ILE A 271 -1.73 -10.65 3.07
CA ILE A 271 -2.45 -9.73 2.18
C ILE A 271 -2.20 -8.26 2.53
N ARG A 272 -1.98 -7.93 3.81
CA ARG A 272 -1.67 -6.56 4.23
C ARG A 272 -0.36 -6.03 3.64
N ASN A 273 0.70 -6.85 3.61
CA ASN A 273 1.96 -6.48 2.96
C ASN A 273 1.73 -6.25 1.45
N CYS A 274 1.01 -7.17 0.80
CA CYS A 274 0.65 -7.03 -0.61
C CYS A 274 -0.14 -5.73 -0.87
N LEU A 275 -1.06 -5.36 0.02
CA LEU A 275 -1.88 -4.16 -0.08
C LEU A 275 -1.09 -2.88 0.20
N ASP A 276 -0.13 -2.91 1.12
CA ASP A 276 0.77 -1.78 1.38
C ASP A 276 1.62 -1.48 0.12
N ASP A 277 2.21 -2.51 -0.48
CA ASP A 277 3.03 -2.37 -1.70
C ASP A 277 2.18 -2.05 -2.94
N LEU A 278 1.02 -2.71 -3.10
CA LEU A 278 0.06 -2.36 -4.14
C LEU A 278 -0.41 -0.91 -3.99
N ARG A 279 -0.72 -0.44 -2.78
CA ARG A 279 -1.12 0.95 -2.53
C ARG A 279 0.00 1.92 -2.86
N ALA A 280 1.25 1.60 -2.52
CA ALA A 280 2.39 2.43 -2.87
C ALA A 280 2.60 2.48 -4.40
N ALA A 281 2.55 1.32 -5.06
CA ALA A 281 2.74 1.21 -6.50
C ALA A 281 1.57 1.82 -7.31
N ALA A 282 0.33 1.68 -6.83
CA ALA A 282 -0.88 2.24 -7.41
C ALA A 282 -0.96 3.78 -7.34
N ARG A 283 -0.06 4.45 -6.60
CA ARG A 283 0.06 5.92 -6.66
C ARG A 283 0.58 6.40 -8.01
N THR A 284 1.46 5.59 -8.63
CA THR A 284 2.21 5.97 -9.84
C THR A 284 1.75 5.20 -11.08
N ARG A 285 0.84 4.23 -10.92
CA ARG A 285 0.41 3.29 -11.96
C ARG A 285 -1.07 2.95 -11.82
N PRO A 286 -1.83 2.77 -12.92
CA PRO A 286 -3.20 2.27 -12.86
C PRO A 286 -3.28 0.91 -12.17
N LEU A 287 -4.36 0.63 -11.45
CA LEU A 287 -4.51 -0.60 -10.67
C LEU A 287 -4.53 -1.85 -11.56
N GLU A 288 -5.05 -1.70 -12.76
CA GLU A 288 -5.26 -2.74 -13.79
C GLU A 288 -3.97 -3.07 -14.53
N SER A 289 -2.92 -2.26 -14.34
CA SER A 289 -1.57 -2.62 -14.75
C SER A 289 -0.98 -3.73 -13.87
N PHE A 290 -1.65 -4.04 -12.76
CA PHE A 290 -1.29 -5.13 -11.87
C PHE A 290 -2.19 -6.35 -12.07
N GLU A 291 -1.58 -7.52 -12.01
CA GLU A 291 -2.29 -8.80 -11.95
C GLU A 291 -1.99 -9.47 -10.62
N LEU A 292 -3.02 -10.05 -10.02
CA LEU A 292 -2.89 -10.87 -8.82
C LEU A 292 -3.06 -12.34 -9.20
N GLU A 293 -2.02 -13.12 -8.97
CA GLU A 293 -2.10 -14.58 -8.95
C GLU A 293 -2.16 -15.05 -7.51
N PHE A 294 -3.01 -16.01 -7.19
CA PHE A 294 -3.11 -16.51 -5.82
C PHE A 294 -3.43 -18.00 -5.74
N ASP A 295 -2.85 -18.63 -4.72
CA ASP A 295 -3.17 -19.99 -4.30
C ASP A 295 -4.01 -19.94 -3.03
N GLY A 296 -5.12 -20.66 -3.02
CA GLY A 296 -6.12 -20.45 -2.00
C GLY A 296 -7.25 -21.47 -1.97
N TYR A 297 -8.36 -21.05 -1.37
CA TYR A 297 -9.58 -21.82 -1.29
C TYR A 297 -10.77 -20.92 -1.62
N ASP A 298 -11.73 -21.47 -2.33
CA ASP A 298 -13.08 -20.90 -2.45
C ASP A 298 -13.76 -20.99 -1.06
N THR A 299 -14.25 -19.86 -0.53
CA THR A 299 -14.71 -19.80 0.86
C THR A 299 -16.07 -20.47 1.08
N ASP A 300 -16.90 -20.57 0.05
CA ASP A 300 -18.21 -21.23 0.09
C ASP A 300 -18.08 -22.74 -0.05
N THR A 301 -17.26 -23.21 -0.99
CA THR A 301 -17.13 -24.63 -1.32
C THR A 301 -16.00 -25.33 -0.58
N GLY A 302 -14.97 -24.58 -0.17
CA GLY A 302 -13.74 -25.11 0.43
C GLY A 302 -12.81 -25.80 -0.57
N GLU A 303 -13.06 -25.68 -1.88
CA GLU A 303 -12.20 -26.27 -2.91
C GLU A 303 -10.92 -25.45 -3.08
N ALA A 304 -9.80 -26.13 -3.31
CA ALA A 304 -8.52 -25.46 -3.56
C ALA A 304 -8.53 -24.81 -4.95
N VAL A 305 -8.08 -23.55 -5.01
CA VAL A 305 -8.04 -22.77 -6.25
C VAL A 305 -6.64 -22.22 -6.51
N HIS A 306 -6.31 -22.09 -7.78
CA HIS A 306 -5.17 -21.33 -8.28
C HIS A 306 -5.69 -20.43 -9.39
N LEU A 307 -5.80 -19.14 -9.10
CA LEU A 307 -6.47 -18.17 -9.97
C LEU A 307 -5.55 -16.97 -10.20
N ARG A 308 -5.71 -16.35 -11.36
CA ARG A 308 -5.00 -15.14 -11.74
C ARG A 308 -5.99 -14.17 -12.39
N GLY A 309 -5.96 -12.91 -11.96
CA GLY A 309 -6.86 -11.89 -12.46
C GLY A 309 -6.27 -10.50 -12.39
N THR A 310 -6.87 -9.57 -13.12
CA THR A 310 -6.48 -8.16 -13.12
C THR A 310 -6.99 -7.49 -11.84
N VAL A 311 -6.14 -6.72 -11.16
CA VAL A 311 -6.53 -5.98 -9.96
C VAL A 311 -7.38 -4.78 -10.37
N ILE A 312 -8.60 -4.67 -9.84
CA ILE A 312 -9.54 -3.58 -10.22
C ILE A 312 -9.95 -2.68 -9.05
N ASP A 313 -9.85 -3.19 -7.82
CA ASP A 313 -10.04 -2.40 -6.60
C ASP A 313 -9.34 -3.09 -5.42
N TYR A 314 -9.23 -2.41 -4.29
CA TYR A 314 -8.81 -3.02 -3.03
C TYR A 314 -9.38 -2.29 -1.83
N TYR A 315 -9.62 -3.04 -0.76
CA TYR A 315 -9.99 -2.48 0.53
C TYR A 315 -8.94 -2.82 1.57
N TYR A 316 -8.46 -1.79 2.26
CA TYR A 316 -7.49 -1.93 3.33
C TYR A 316 -7.70 -0.85 4.39
N SER A 317 -7.68 -1.27 5.65
CA SER A 317 -7.61 -0.37 6.81
C SER A 317 -6.72 -1.01 7.87
N GLN A 318 -5.90 -0.20 8.53
CA GLN A 318 -5.07 -0.64 9.66
C GLN A 318 -5.90 -0.99 10.92
N TYR A 319 -7.21 -0.72 10.88
CA TYR A 319 -8.12 -0.82 12.05
C TYR A 319 -9.41 -1.56 11.72
N ASP A 320 -9.58 -1.99 10.47
CA ASP A 320 -10.59 -2.98 10.10
C ASP A 320 -9.87 -4.32 9.93
N THR A 321 -10.49 -5.38 10.44
CA THR A 321 -10.03 -6.75 10.19
C THR A 321 -10.16 -7.14 8.71
N ARG A 322 -11.04 -6.46 7.96
CA ARG A 322 -11.25 -6.69 6.53
C ARG A 322 -10.11 -6.11 5.72
N ALA A 323 -9.55 -6.96 4.87
CA ALA A 323 -8.55 -6.61 3.88
C ALA A 323 -8.77 -7.53 2.68
N HIS A 324 -9.04 -6.96 1.52
CA HIS A 324 -9.27 -7.72 0.30
C HIS A 324 -8.79 -6.97 -0.94
N ILE A 325 -8.54 -7.74 -1.99
CA ILE A 325 -8.27 -7.26 -3.34
C ILE A 325 -9.46 -7.69 -4.19
N GLU A 326 -10.05 -6.76 -4.95
CA GLU A 326 -11.01 -7.09 -5.98
C GLU A 326 -10.26 -7.38 -7.28
N VAL A 327 -10.51 -8.56 -7.84
CA VAL A 327 -9.88 -9.01 -9.07
C VAL A 327 -10.93 -9.33 -10.12
N GLU A 328 -10.58 -9.04 -11.36
CA GLU A 328 -11.32 -9.50 -12.53
C GLU A 328 -10.72 -10.83 -12.99
N LEU A 329 -11.46 -11.93 -12.79
CA LEU A 329 -11.05 -13.28 -13.16
C LEU A 329 -11.57 -13.65 -14.56
N PRO A 330 -10.72 -14.24 -15.42
CA PRO A 330 -11.17 -14.79 -16.69
C PRO A 330 -12.06 -16.02 -16.46
N THR A 331 -13.12 -16.13 -17.25
CA THR A 331 -14.07 -17.25 -17.23
C THR A 331 -14.09 -17.96 -18.59
N ASP A 332 -14.50 -19.23 -18.60
CA ASP A 332 -14.56 -20.05 -19.82
C ASP A 332 -15.59 -19.54 -20.86
N ASP A 333 -16.51 -18.67 -20.44
CA ASP A 333 -17.54 -18.06 -21.28
C ASP A 333 -17.18 -16.65 -21.81
N GLY A 334 -15.96 -16.16 -21.54
CA GLY A 334 -15.46 -14.87 -22.03
C GLY A 334 -15.88 -13.65 -21.20
N VAL A 335 -16.86 -13.82 -20.30
CA VAL A 335 -17.36 -12.75 -19.43
C VAL A 335 -16.62 -12.76 -18.10
N ASN A 336 -15.54 -11.99 -18.03
CA ASN A 336 -14.77 -11.88 -16.79
C ASN A 336 -15.66 -11.57 -15.58
N ARG A 337 -15.47 -12.34 -14.52
CA ARG A 337 -16.17 -12.18 -13.24
C ARG A 337 -15.31 -11.36 -12.30
N THR A 338 -15.91 -10.33 -11.68
CA THR A 338 -15.30 -9.71 -10.50
C THR A 338 -15.40 -10.68 -9.32
N ALA A 339 -14.30 -10.87 -8.60
CA ALA A 339 -14.23 -11.66 -7.39
C ALA A 339 -13.46 -10.93 -6.29
N THR A 340 -13.84 -11.19 -5.04
CA THR A 340 -13.12 -10.68 -3.86
C THR A 340 -12.13 -11.72 -3.32
N VAL A 341 -10.89 -11.30 -3.09
CA VAL A 341 -9.80 -12.14 -2.57
C VAL A 341 -9.33 -11.58 -1.24
N GLY A 342 -9.59 -12.29 -0.15
CA GLY A 342 -9.11 -11.95 1.18
C GLY A 342 -7.89 -12.77 1.60
N GLY A 343 -7.33 -12.45 2.77
CA GLY A 343 -6.22 -13.19 3.34
C GLY A 343 -6.62 -14.52 4.00
N TRP A 344 -5.62 -15.28 4.46
CA TRP A 344 -5.82 -16.57 5.12
C TRP A 344 -6.83 -16.51 6.31
N LYS A 345 -7.82 -17.41 6.28
CA LYS A 345 -8.99 -17.58 7.16
C LYS A 345 -10.04 -16.47 7.00
N THR A 346 -10.09 -15.82 5.85
CA THR A 346 -11.23 -14.96 5.56
C THR A 346 -12.49 -15.79 5.32
N THR A 347 -13.64 -15.18 5.60
CA THR A 347 -14.96 -15.81 5.39
C THR A 347 -15.97 -14.89 4.70
N SER A 348 -15.64 -13.60 4.56
CA SER A 348 -16.52 -12.60 3.93
C SER A 348 -16.31 -12.48 2.43
N GLU A 349 -15.08 -12.66 1.99
CA GLU A 349 -14.67 -12.64 0.59
C GLU A 349 -14.88 -14.01 -0.07
N GLU A 350 -15.01 -14.03 -1.39
CA GLU A 350 -15.22 -15.26 -2.18
C GLU A 350 -14.03 -16.21 -2.14
N TYR A 351 -12.80 -15.67 -2.06
CA TYR A 351 -11.57 -16.44 -2.04
C TYR A 351 -10.70 -16.13 -0.83
N GLU A 352 -10.21 -17.18 -0.17
CA GLU A 352 -9.12 -17.13 0.79
C GLU A 352 -7.79 -17.35 0.06
N ALA A 353 -6.90 -16.35 0.02
CA ALA A 353 -5.54 -16.53 -0.46
C ALA A 353 -4.56 -16.91 0.66
N ARG A 354 -3.75 -17.94 0.41
CA ARG A 354 -2.61 -18.35 1.26
C ARG A 354 -1.27 -17.87 0.73
N ARG A 355 -1.20 -17.65 -0.58
CA ARG A 355 -0.06 -17.05 -1.28
C ARG A 355 -0.62 -16.15 -2.36
N LEU A 356 -0.03 -14.96 -2.47
CA LEU A 356 -0.40 -13.91 -3.41
C LEU A 356 0.87 -13.54 -4.18
N THR A 357 0.83 -13.51 -5.50
CA THR A 357 1.92 -13.00 -6.33
C THR A 357 1.39 -11.81 -7.10
N LEU A 358 1.91 -10.62 -6.79
CA LEU A 358 1.55 -9.40 -7.48
C LEU A 358 2.50 -9.18 -8.64
N TYR A 359 1.95 -9.11 -9.85
CA TYR A 359 2.67 -8.76 -11.06
C TYR A 359 2.39 -7.29 -11.37
N GLY A 360 3.39 -6.59 -11.89
CA GLY A 360 3.27 -5.21 -12.35
C GLY A 360 4.41 -4.85 -13.29
N PRO A 361 4.32 -3.75 -14.04
CA PRO A 361 5.39 -3.32 -14.95
C PRO A 361 6.69 -3.00 -14.17
N SER A 362 7.87 -3.23 -14.77
CA SER A 362 9.16 -2.87 -14.13
C SER A 362 9.31 -1.34 -14.02
N MET A 363 9.96 -0.86 -12.94
CA MET A 363 10.30 0.57 -12.78
C MET A 363 11.28 1.09 -13.85
N ASP A 364 12.04 0.20 -14.50
CA ASP A 364 12.94 0.56 -15.58
C ASP A 364 12.17 0.81 -16.90
N SER A 365 11.91 2.09 -17.22
CA SER A 365 11.38 2.65 -18.50
C SER A 365 9.84 2.59 -18.68
N PRO A 366 9.08 3.68 -19.03
CA PRO A 366 9.43 4.96 -19.65
C PRO A 366 8.73 6.23 -19.05
N TYR A 367 8.18 6.22 -17.83
CA TYR A 367 7.25 7.27 -17.35
C TYR A 367 7.85 8.67 -17.09
N GLN A 368 9.10 8.93 -17.46
CA GLN A 368 9.76 10.25 -17.31
C GLN A 368 10.16 10.90 -18.62
N ARG A 369 9.79 10.35 -19.79
CA ARG A 369 9.96 11.04 -21.08
C ARG A 369 8.72 10.87 -21.94
N LEU A 370 8.11 12.00 -22.30
CA LEU A 370 7.09 12.06 -23.35
C LEU A 370 7.57 11.29 -24.58
N SER A 371 6.75 10.38 -25.08
CA SER A 371 6.93 9.68 -26.34
C SER A 371 7.12 10.65 -27.50
N ASP A 372 7.71 10.18 -28.59
CA ASP A 372 7.86 10.99 -29.81
C ASP A 372 6.49 11.37 -30.40
N GLY A 373 5.45 10.54 -30.18
CA GLY A 373 4.06 10.84 -30.52
C GLY A 373 3.54 12.06 -29.77
N THR A 374 3.64 12.07 -28.44
CA THR A 374 3.22 13.21 -27.61
C THR A 374 4.01 14.47 -27.93
N LYS A 375 5.33 14.37 -28.10
CA LYS A 375 6.17 15.54 -28.48
C LYS A 375 5.76 16.15 -29.81
N ARG A 376 5.37 15.32 -30.79
CA ARG A 376 4.85 15.79 -32.07
C ARG A 376 3.53 16.54 -31.89
N HIS A 377 2.57 15.98 -31.17
CA HIS A 377 1.29 16.64 -30.90
C HIS A 377 1.46 17.93 -30.08
N LEU A 378 2.41 17.97 -29.15
CA LEU A 378 2.76 19.18 -28.40
C LEU A 378 3.36 20.26 -29.32
N SER A 379 4.24 19.89 -30.25
CA SER A 379 4.80 20.81 -31.24
C SER A 379 3.70 21.35 -32.16
N GLU A 380 2.84 20.47 -32.68
CA GLU A 380 1.66 20.83 -33.49
C GLU A 380 0.74 21.79 -32.71
N CYS A 381 0.48 21.49 -31.44
CA CYS A 381 -0.30 22.36 -30.54
C CYS A 381 0.31 23.76 -30.44
N ARG A 382 1.59 23.87 -30.11
CA ARG A 382 2.30 25.16 -29.98
C ARG A 382 2.26 26.00 -31.26
N GLU A 383 2.32 25.35 -32.42
CA GLU A 383 2.26 26.02 -33.73
C GLU A 383 0.85 26.44 -34.13
N SER A 384 -0.17 25.71 -33.68
CA SER A 384 -1.59 25.91 -34.05
C SER A 384 -2.39 26.69 -33.01
N LEU A 385 -1.79 27.07 -31.87
CA LEU A 385 -2.49 27.82 -30.82
C LEU A 385 -3.20 29.06 -31.40
N PRO A 386 -4.49 29.26 -31.10
CA PRO A 386 -5.25 30.39 -31.61
C PRO A 386 -4.73 31.70 -31.00
N THR A 387 -5.12 32.84 -31.56
CA THR A 387 -4.83 34.15 -30.95
C THR A 387 -5.60 34.38 -29.65
N SER A 388 -6.79 33.79 -29.52
CA SER A 388 -7.54 33.71 -28.26
C SER A 388 -8.36 32.43 -28.26
N PHE A 389 -8.56 31.87 -27.08
CA PHE A 389 -9.44 30.71 -26.85
C PHE A 389 -10.92 31.11 -26.66
N GLY A 390 -11.23 32.40 -26.65
CA GLY A 390 -12.57 32.94 -26.50
C GLY A 390 -13.27 33.23 -27.83
N GLY A 391 -14.58 33.49 -27.76
CA GLY A 391 -15.42 33.86 -28.90
C GLY A 391 -16.20 32.72 -29.56
N GLY A 392 -16.10 31.48 -29.05
CA GLY A 392 -16.99 30.39 -29.39
C GLY A 392 -18.31 30.43 -28.60
N THR A 393 -19.27 29.58 -28.98
CA THR A 393 -20.54 29.40 -28.28
C THR A 393 -20.75 27.95 -27.85
N PHE A 394 -21.09 27.76 -26.57
CA PHE A 394 -21.18 26.45 -25.92
C PHE A 394 -22.48 26.32 -25.14
N ALA A 395 -23.13 25.17 -25.20
CA ALA A 395 -24.23 24.84 -24.28
C ALA A 395 -23.85 23.64 -23.39
N VAL A 396 -24.25 23.67 -22.12
CA VAL A 396 -23.92 22.59 -21.19
C VAL A 396 -25.11 22.25 -20.29
N GLY A 397 -25.35 20.96 -20.08
CA GLY A 397 -26.36 20.47 -19.14
C GLY A 397 -26.21 18.99 -18.79
N PHE A 398 -27.08 18.39 -17.97
CA PHE A 398 -28.28 18.98 -17.33
C PHE A 398 -28.24 18.93 -15.79
N ASP A 399 -27.06 18.86 -15.20
CA ASP A 399 -26.89 18.70 -13.76
C ASP A 399 -26.62 20.02 -13.03
N GLY A 400 -26.47 19.93 -11.71
CA GLY A 400 -26.13 21.04 -10.84
C GLY A 400 -26.07 20.58 -9.38
N ALA A 401 -25.03 21.02 -8.67
CA ALA A 401 -24.83 20.70 -7.27
C ALA A 401 -24.38 21.95 -6.48
N ILE A 402 -24.65 21.95 -5.18
CA ILE A 402 -23.97 22.82 -4.23
C ILE A 402 -23.15 21.94 -3.30
N ASP A 403 -21.84 22.14 -3.37
CA ASP A 403 -20.86 21.51 -2.50
C ASP A 403 -20.62 22.42 -1.28
N HIS A 404 -21.17 22.02 -0.14
CA HIS A 404 -20.97 22.66 1.14
C HIS A 404 -19.66 22.16 1.75
N MET A 405 -18.63 22.99 1.66
CA MET A 405 -17.33 22.76 2.26
C MET A 405 -17.49 22.80 3.78
N LYS A 406 -17.12 21.70 4.44
CA LYS A 406 -17.20 21.51 5.88
C LYS A 406 -15.80 21.29 6.45
N GLN A 407 -15.60 21.81 7.64
CA GLN A 407 -14.44 21.50 8.47
C GLN A 407 -14.92 20.91 9.79
N ILE A 408 -14.39 19.75 10.15
CA ILE A 408 -14.73 19.10 11.41
C ILE A 408 -14.03 19.84 12.55
N VAL A 409 -14.76 20.05 13.62
CA VAL A 409 -14.28 20.71 14.84
C VAL A 409 -13.68 19.64 15.74
N ALA A 410 -12.36 19.70 15.95
CA ALA A 410 -11.68 18.84 16.93
C ALA A 410 -11.90 19.36 18.36
N GLU A 411 -11.77 20.68 18.56
CA GLU A 411 -11.94 21.33 19.86
C GLU A 411 -12.58 22.70 19.69
N ARG A 412 -13.69 22.95 20.39
CA ARG A 412 -14.29 24.27 20.45
C ARG A 412 -13.63 25.11 21.55
N THR A 413 -12.86 26.11 21.14
CA THR A 413 -12.09 26.99 22.04
C THR A 413 -12.84 28.27 22.42
N GLY A 414 -13.97 28.56 21.75
CA GLY A 414 -14.85 29.69 22.01
C GLY A 414 -16.14 29.62 21.18
N PRO A 415 -17.02 30.63 21.25
CA PRO A 415 -18.27 30.65 20.50
C PRO A 415 -18.06 30.52 18.98
N ASP A 416 -17.11 31.29 18.45
CA ASP A 416 -16.79 31.33 17.01
C ASP A 416 -15.36 30.82 16.70
N SER A 417 -14.63 30.33 17.72
CA SER A 417 -13.25 29.85 17.56
C SER A 417 -13.16 28.36 17.86
N TYR A 418 -12.43 27.65 17.00
CA TYR A 418 -12.24 26.21 17.11
C TYR A 418 -10.88 25.80 16.55
N LYS A 419 -10.42 24.61 16.94
CA LYS A 419 -9.32 23.92 16.28
C LYS A 419 -9.91 22.90 15.31
N PRO A 420 -9.50 22.92 14.03
CA PRO A 420 -10.00 21.95 13.08
C PRO A 420 -9.36 20.58 13.25
N MET A 421 -10.11 19.56 12.88
CA MET A 421 -9.60 18.22 12.65
C MET A 421 -9.13 18.14 11.20
N ASN A 422 -7.81 18.08 11.01
CA ASN A 422 -7.21 18.12 9.67
C ASN A 422 -6.91 16.72 9.12
N ASP A 423 -6.80 15.70 9.97
CA ASP A 423 -6.42 14.35 9.56
C ASP A 423 -7.66 13.42 9.62
N PHE A 424 -7.89 12.69 8.53
CA PHE A 424 -8.99 11.73 8.39
C PHE A 424 -8.85 10.60 9.41
N GLU A 425 -7.62 10.22 9.74
CA GLU A 425 -7.33 9.26 10.79
C GLU A 425 -7.94 9.66 12.15
N ALA A 426 -7.92 10.95 12.49
CA ALA A 426 -8.50 11.45 13.74
C ALA A 426 -10.03 11.34 13.76
N LEU A 427 -10.70 11.57 12.61
CA LEU A 427 -12.14 11.33 12.49
C LEU A 427 -12.45 9.85 12.67
N ARG A 428 -11.66 8.99 12.03
CA ARG A 428 -11.81 7.54 12.10
C ARG A 428 -11.64 7.02 13.54
N GLU A 429 -10.65 7.55 14.27
CA GLU A 429 -10.47 7.24 15.70
C GLU A 429 -11.68 7.69 16.54
N ALA A 430 -12.15 8.92 16.34
CA ALA A 430 -13.30 9.46 17.08
C ALA A 430 -14.58 8.64 16.86
N LEU A 431 -14.85 8.21 15.62
CA LEU A 431 -15.97 7.32 15.30
C LEU A 431 -15.77 5.90 15.87
N GLY A 432 -14.54 5.38 15.85
CA GLY A 432 -14.21 4.07 16.42
C GLY A 432 -14.38 4.00 17.94
N GLN A 433 -13.97 5.04 18.67
CA GLN A 433 -14.16 5.12 20.13
C GLN A 433 -15.65 5.07 20.51
N ALA A 434 -16.53 5.62 19.66
CA ALA A 434 -17.95 5.67 19.92
C ALA A 434 -18.65 4.31 19.88
N ASP A 435 -18.07 3.30 19.22
CA ASP A 435 -18.55 1.91 19.26
C ASP A 435 -18.36 1.28 20.65
N THR A 436 -17.34 1.73 21.40
CA THR A 436 -17.03 1.26 22.75
C THR A 436 -17.60 2.14 23.86
N ALA A 437 -18.04 3.35 23.52
CA ALA A 437 -18.56 4.32 24.47
C ALA A 437 -20.07 4.14 24.70
N THR A 438 -20.53 4.39 25.93
CA THR A 438 -21.98 4.47 26.24
C THR A 438 -22.63 5.76 25.74
N GLN A 439 -21.84 6.65 25.12
CA GLN A 439 -22.29 7.91 24.55
C GLN A 439 -22.28 7.82 23.02
N SER A 440 -23.32 8.37 22.39
CA SER A 440 -23.36 8.49 20.94
C SER A 440 -22.19 9.35 20.44
N PRO A 441 -21.57 8.98 19.30
CA PRO A 441 -20.57 9.83 18.68
C PRO A 441 -21.20 11.19 18.37
N PHE A 442 -20.50 12.25 18.74
CA PHE A 442 -20.89 13.60 18.37
C PHE A 442 -19.78 14.18 17.50
N VAL A 443 -20.10 14.41 16.24
CA VAL A 443 -19.22 15.11 15.31
C VAL A 443 -19.82 16.48 15.06
N GLU A 444 -19.08 17.51 15.43
CA GLU A 444 -19.40 18.88 15.10
C GLU A 444 -18.61 19.29 13.86
N TRP A 445 -19.26 19.98 12.93
CA TRP A 445 -18.58 20.64 11.82
C TRP A 445 -19.09 22.06 11.66
N VAL A 446 -18.28 22.89 11.02
CA VAL A 446 -18.69 24.20 10.54
C VAL A 446 -18.64 24.22 9.02
N GLU A 447 -19.56 24.95 8.41
CA GLU A 447 -19.51 25.23 6.97
C GLU A 447 -18.55 26.39 6.72
N THR A 448 -17.57 26.17 5.85
CA THR A 448 -16.56 27.16 5.49
C THR A 448 -16.90 27.86 4.17
N ALA A 449 -17.55 27.15 3.24
CA ALA A 449 -18.01 27.68 1.97
C ALA A 449 -19.16 26.84 1.40
N ALA A 450 -19.94 27.42 0.49
CA ALA A 450 -20.86 26.71 -0.39
C ALA A 450 -20.50 27.09 -1.82
N ILE A 451 -20.18 26.10 -2.65
CA ILE A 451 -19.65 26.32 -4.00
C ILE A 451 -20.54 25.60 -5.00
N ALA A 452 -20.80 26.27 -6.13
CA ALA A 452 -21.48 25.64 -7.25
C ALA A 452 -20.61 24.51 -7.83
N GLY A 453 -21.21 23.34 -8.00
CA GLY A 453 -20.57 22.14 -8.52
C GLY A 453 -21.46 21.38 -9.50
N GLY A 454 -21.01 20.19 -9.87
CA GLY A 454 -21.60 19.38 -10.95
C GLY A 454 -20.84 19.50 -12.27
N HIS A 455 -21.10 18.58 -13.18
CA HIS A 455 -20.55 18.54 -14.53
C HIS A 455 -20.81 19.83 -15.29
N SER A 456 -22.02 20.37 -15.25
CA SER A 456 -22.40 21.56 -16.00
C SER A 456 -21.55 22.76 -15.60
N VAL A 457 -21.34 22.93 -14.29
CA VAL A 457 -20.48 23.97 -13.72
C VAL A 457 -19.01 23.72 -14.06
N ASN A 458 -18.51 22.49 -13.87
CA ASN A 458 -17.09 22.18 -14.04
C ASN A 458 -16.65 22.18 -15.52
N THR A 459 -17.40 21.50 -16.39
CA THR A 459 -17.12 21.42 -17.82
C THR A 459 -17.39 22.75 -18.52
N GLY A 460 -18.49 23.44 -18.18
CA GLY A 460 -18.83 24.75 -18.73
C GLY A 460 -18.01 25.91 -18.17
N GLY A 461 -17.45 25.76 -16.97
CA GLY A 461 -16.64 26.77 -16.31
C GLY A 461 -15.34 27.07 -17.05
N VAL A 462 -14.75 26.07 -17.71
CA VAL A 462 -13.54 26.23 -18.53
C VAL A 462 -13.77 27.16 -19.73
N PRO A 463 -14.70 26.87 -20.67
CA PRO A 463 -14.97 27.76 -21.79
C PRO A 463 -15.45 29.14 -21.33
N ALA A 464 -16.26 29.24 -20.27
CA ALA A 464 -16.70 30.52 -19.72
C ALA A 464 -15.52 31.37 -19.21
N THR A 465 -14.58 30.77 -18.48
CA THR A 465 -13.38 31.44 -17.97
C THR A 465 -12.46 31.90 -19.10
N LEU A 466 -12.40 31.13 -20.19
CA LEU A 466 -11.59 31.43 -21.37
C LEU A 466 -12.31 32.37 -22.38
N GLY A 467 -13.45 32.96 -22.00
CA GLY A 467 -14.10 34.03 -22.75
C GLY A 467 -15.05 33.56 -23.87
N ASN A 468 -15.61 32.36 -23.74
CA ASN A 468 -16.67 31.86 -24.63
C ASN A 468 -18.06 32.22 -24.08
N ASP A 469 -19.05 32.30 -24.96
CA ASP A 469 -20.46 32.48 -24.58
C ASP A 469 -21.05 31.11 -24.25
N VAL A 470 -21.43 30.91 -22.99
CA VAL A 470 -21.86 29.63 -22.46
C VAL A 470 -23.30 29.71 -21.95
N THR A 471 -24.17 28.88 -22.52
CA THR A 471 -25.51 28.65 -21.99
C THR A 471 -25.53 27.42 -21.08
N PHE A 472 -25.73 27.65 -19.78
CA PHE A 472 -25.86 26.59 -18.79
C PHE A 472 -27.33 26.23 -18.63
N VAL A 473 -27.66 24.94 -18.78
CA VAL A 473 -29.01 24.40 -18.54
C VAL A 473 -28.89 23.32 -17.48
N GLY A 474 -29.49 23.50 -16.30
CA GLY A 474 -29.23 22.56 -15.20
C GLY A 474 -29.96 22.89 -13.92
N MET A 475 -29.69 22.10 -12.88
CA MET A 475 -30.39 22.18 -11.60
C MET A 475 -29.77 23.28 -10.72
N TYR A 476 -30.20 24.53 -10.92
CA TYR A 476 -29.58 25.72 -10.29
C TYR A 476 -30.47 26.43 -9.26
N GLY A 477 -31.61 25.83 -8.94
CA GLY A 477 -32.62 26.31 -8.00
C GLY A 477 -33.71 27.17 -8.64
N GLN A 478 -34.86 27.23 -7.96
CA GLN A 478 -36.02 28.00 -8.38
C GLN A 478 -36.53 28.87 -7.21
N PRO A 479 -36.13 30.16 -7.12
CA PRO A 479 -35.33 30.94 -8.08
C PRO A 479 -33.84 30.56 -8.12
N LEU A 480 -33.13 31.02 -9.16
CA LEU A 480 -31.67 30.82 -9.31
C LEU A 480 -30.91 31.18 -8.03
N LEU A 481 -30.15 30.22 -7.51
CA LEU A 481 -29.35 30.39 -6.31
C LEU A 481 -28.19 31.35 -6.54
N HIS A 482 -27.66 31.90 -5.44
CA HIS A 482 -26.64 32.96 -5.50
C HIS A 482 -25.32 32.41 -6.02
N GLU A 483 -24.96 31.20 -5.62
CA GLU A 483 -23.71 30.51 -5.89
C GLU A 483 -23.50 30.36 -7.41
N PHE A 484 -24.53 29.96 -8.16
CA PHE A 484 -24.45 29.87 -9.62
C PHE A 484 -24.40 31.25 -10.29
N ARG A 485 -25.18 32.23 -9.80
CA ARG A 485 -25.22 33.59 -10.36
C ARG A 485 -23.92 34.37 -10.15
N GLU A 486 -23.29 34.19 -9.00
CA GLU A 486 -21.99 34.78 -8.69
C GLU A 486 -20.88 34.12 -9.49
N ARG A 487 -20.97 32.80 -9.68
CA ARG A 487 -19.98 32.06 -10.46
C ARG A 487 -19.98 32.43 -11.94
N PHE A 488 -21.17 32.65 -12.51
CA PHE A 488 -21.34 32.93 -13.94
C PHE A 488 -22.21 34.17 -14.18
N PRO A 489 -21.73 35.38 -13.82
CA PRO A 489 -22.54 36.59 -13.85
C PRO A 489 -22.90 37.05 -15.27
N ASP A 490 -22.03 36.77 -16.25
CA ASP A 490 -22.15 37.22 -17.64
C ASP A 490 -22.72 36.13 -18.57
N GLN A 491 -23.09 34.97 -18.03
CA GLN A 491 -23.52 33.81 -18.80
C GLN A 491 -25.02 33.55 -18.67
N ARG A 492 -25.60 32.85 -19.64
CA ARG A 492 -27.03 32.51 -19.63
C ARG A 492 -27.27 31.27 -18.76
N LEU A 493 -27.98 31.44 -17.64
CA LEU A 493 -28.38 30.34 -16.74
C LEU A 493 -29.86 29.99 -16.93
N VAL A 494 -30.15 28.75 -17.34
CA VAL A 494 -31.50 28.18 -17.47
C VAL A 494 -31.67 27.09 -16.42
N SER A 495 -32.33 27.45 -15.30
CA SER A 495 -32.58 26.49 -14.23
C SER A 495 -33.74 25.55 -14.56
N ILE A 496 -33.55 24.24 -14.33
CA ILE A 496 -34.55 23.19 -14.54
C ILE A 496 -35.01 22.50 -13.24
N GLY A 497 -34.50 22.95 -12.09
CA GLY A 497 -34.83 22.34 -10.80
C GLY A 497 -33.86 22.74 -9.68
N GLU A 498 -34.05 22.16 -8.50
CA GLU A 498 -33.17 22.35 -7.34
C GLU A 498 -31.86 21.55 -7.51
N PRO A 499 -30.68 22.12 -7.16
CA PRO A 499 -29.43 21.39 -7.20
C PRO A 499 -29.41 20.24 -6.19
N SER A 500 -28.55 19.25 -6.44
CA SER A 500 -28.19 18.32 -5.37
C SER A 500 -27.31 18.99 -4.31
N ARG A 501 -27.39 18.48 -3.09
CA ARG A 501 -26.57 18.93 -1.96
C ARG A 501 -25.48 17.91 -1.66
N GLY A 502 -24.22 18.36 -1.64
CA GLY A 502 -23.09 17.61 -1.12
C GLY A 502 -22.49 18.31 0.09
N ASP A 503 -22.26 17.61 1.20
CA ASP A 503 -21.42 18.08 2.28
C ASP A 503 -20.02 17.46 2.11
N LEU A 504 -19.01 18.31 1.91
CA LEU A 504 -17.64 17.90 1.59
C LEU A 504 -16.71 18.26 2.74
N VAL A 505 -16.15 17.26 3.40
CA VAL A 505 -15.13 17.42 4.43
C VAL A 505 -13.76 17.11 3.82
N GLN A 506 -12.85 18.09 3.81
CA GLN A 506 -11.49 17.92 3.31
C GLN A 506 -10.51 17.74 4.47
N PHE A 507 -9.64 16.73 4.37
CA PHE A 507 -8.53 16.44 5.27
C PHE A 507 -7.20 16.57 4.51
N THR A 508 -6.08 16.56 5.23
CA THR A 508 -4.71 16.54 4.70
C THR A 508 -4.38 15.23 4.00
N ASP A 509 -4.97 14.13 4.46
CA ASP A 509 -4.73 12.74 4.07
C ASP A 509 -5.95 12.09 3.40
N GLY A 510 -7.02 12.84 3.16
CA GLY A 510 -8.26 12.29 2.61
C GLY A 510 -9.39 13.29 2.45
N LYS A 511 -10.56 12.79 2.04
CA LYS A 511 -11.81 13.58 2.04
C LYS A 511 -13.01 12.67 2.28
N VAL A 512 -14.09 13.25 2.76
CA VAL A 512 -15.40 12.61 2.85
C VAL A 512 -16.40 13.47 2.10
N VAL A 513 -17.18 12.84 1.21
CA VAL A 513 -18.29 13.49 0.51
C VAL A 513 -19.57 12.77 0.92
N LEU A 514 -20.48 13.50 1.55
CA LEU A 514 -21.81 13.03 1.90
C LEU A 514 -22.80 13.73 0.98
N SER A 515 -23.36 12.99 0.02
CA SER A 515 -24.32 13.56 -0.93
C SER A 515 -25.73 13.13 -0.60
N GLU A 516 -26.67 14.07 -0.63
CA GLU A 516 -28.10 13.78 -0.51
C GLU A 516 -28.61 13.16 -1.81
N GLY A 517 -29.00 11.88 -1.76
CA GLY A 517 -29.56 11.17 -2.90
C GLY A 517 -31.03 11.53 -3.16
N GLY A 518 -31.43 11.62 -4.44
CA GLY A 518 -32.85 11.63 -4.82
C GLY A 518 -33.20 12.59 -5.96
N VAL A 519 -32.64 13.80 -5.97
CA VAL A 519 -33.00 14.85 -6.94
C VAL A 519 -32.65 14.48 -8.39
N HIS A 520 -31.54 13.75 -8.59
CA HIS A 520 -31.07 13.35 -9.92
C HIS A 520 -31.82 12.17 -10.54
N SER A 521 -32.54 11.39 -9.74
CA SER A 521 -33.22 10.18 -10.23
C SER A 521 -34.42 10.47 -11.14
N THR A 522 -34.88 11.72 -11.16
CA THR A 522 -36.13 12.13 -11.82
C THR A 522 -35.94 12.79 -13.18
N LEU A 523 -34.74 13.19 -13.61
CA LEU A 523 -34.58 13.85 -14.90
C LEU A 523 -34.76 12.85 -16.06
N ASP A 524 -35.77 13.10 -16.89
CA ASP A 524 -36.06 12.44 -18.16
C ASP A 524 -36.55 13.49 -19.18
N TRP A 525 -36.85 13.06 -20.40
CA TRP A 525 -37.30 14.00 -21.45
C TRP A 525 -38.58 14.77 -21.10
N GLU A 526 -39.55 14.09 -20.47
CA GLU A 526 -40.84 14.69 -20.11
C GLU A 526 -40.64 15.79 -19.05
N SER A 527 -39.94 15.48 -17.96
CA SER A 527 -39.62 16.43 -16.89
C SER A 527 -38.72 17.59 -17.35
N LEU A 528 -37.79 17.35 -18.29
CA LEU A 528 -37.04 18.43 -18.92
C LEU A 528 -37.96 19.38 -19.68
N CYS A 529 -38.89 18.85 -20.48
CA CYS A 529 -39.83 19.65 -21.27
C CYS A 529 -40.85 20.43 -20.42
N GLU A 530 -41.22 19.90 -19.24
CA GLU A 530 -42.04 20.61 -18.26
C GLU A 530 -41.35 21.88 -17.75
N SER A 531 -40.02 21.81 -17.57
CA SER A 531 -39.21 22.91 -17.05
C SER A 531 -38.73 23.86 -18.15
N VAL A 532 -38.32 23.31 -19.29
CA VAL A 532 -37.78 24.03 -20.44
C VAL A 532 -38.53 23.61 -21.70
N PRO A 533 -39.47 24.43 -22.20
CA PRO A 533 -40.23 24.09 -23.40
C PRO A 533 -39.32 23.86 -24.60
N VAL A 534 -39.67 22.90 -25.47
CA VAL A 534 -38.91 22.51 -26.68
C VAL A 534 -38.43 23.70 -27.52
N ARG A 535 -39.24 24.77 -27.67
CA ARG A 535 -38.85 25.98 -28.41
C ARG A 535 -37.59 26.66 -27.83
N THR A 536 -37.45 26.62 -26.50
CA THR A 536 -36.30 27.20 -25.79
C THR A 536 -35.07 26.33 -26.00
N LEU A 537 -35.23 25.00 -26.03
CA LEU A 537 -34.13 24.09 -26.35
C LEU A 537 -33.65 24.28 -27.80
N ILE A 538 -34.57 24.54 -28.74
CA ILE A 538 -34.22 24.90 -30.13
C ILE A 538 -33.37 26.18 -30.14
N GLU A 539 -33.84 27.26 -29.48
CA GLU A 539 -33.07 28.51 -29.37
C GLU A 539 -31.67 28.29 -28.78
N ILE A 540 -31.57 27.53 -27.68
CA ILE A 540 -30.30 27.27 -27.01
C ILE A 540 -29.32 26.51 -27.91
N PHE A 541 -29.80 25.51 -28.65
CA PHE A 541 -28.94 24.72 -29.53
C PHE A 541 -28.63 25.42 -30.86
N ASP A 542 -29.52 26.24 -31.40
CA ASP A 542 -29.22 27.07 -32.59
C ASP A 542 -28.16 28.16 -32.30
N ASP A 543 -28.06 28.62 -31.04
CA ASP A 543 -27.06 29.59 -30.61
C ASP A 543 -25.69 28.95 -30.30
N ALA A 544 -25.61 27.62 -30.18
CA ALA A 544 -24.41 26.90 -29.72
C ALA A 544 -23.72 26.11 -30.84
N THR A 545 -22.40 26.27 -30.98
CA THR A 545 -21.61 25.43 -31.90
C THR A 545 -21.31 24.05 -31.31
N HIS A 546 -21.17 23.96 -29.99
CA HIS A 546 -20.80 22.75 -29.27
C HIS A 546 -21.71 22.57 -28.06
N VAL A 547 -22.06 21.32 -27.73
CA VAL A 547 -22.94 21.01 -26.60
C VAL A 547 -22.33 19.92 -25.73
N SER A 548 -22.34 20.07 -24.40
CA SER A 548 -22.03 18.98 -23.47
C SER A 548 -23.25 18.53 -22.66
N ILE A 549 -23.45 17.21 -22.61
CA ILE A 549 -24.57 16.55 -21.94
C ILE A 549 -24.01 15.53 -20.94
N GLY A 550 -24.39 15.67 -19.67
CA GLY A 550 -23.91 14.80 -18.60
C GLY A 550 -24.57 15.05 -17.24
N VAL A 551 -24.27 14.23 -16.22
CA VAL A 551 -23.50 12.97 -16.27
C VAL A 551 -24.43 11.76 -16.22
N TRP A 552 -24.37 10.87 -17.20
CA TRP A 552 -25.35 9.77 -17.34
C TRP A 552 -25.48 8.88 -16.10
N ALA A 553 -24.36 8.50 -15.48
CA ALA A 553 -24.38 7.69 -14.26
C ALA A 553 -25.21 8.30 -13.11
N SER A 554 -25.27 9.63 -13.03
CA SER A 554 -26.06 10.36 -12.03
C SER A 554 -27.54 10.47 -12.40
N PHE A 555 -27.85 10.41 -13.71
CA PHE A 555 -29.20 10.54 -14.25
C PHE A 555 -29.55 9.29 -15.08
N PRO A 556 -30.01 8.19 -14.47
CA PRO A 556 -30.22 6.93 -15.17
C PRO A 556 -31.22 6.99 -16.34
N ARG A 557 -32.05 8.05 -16.41
CA ARG A 557 -33.04 8.29 -17.48
C ARG A 557 -32.58 9.33 -18.51
N LEU A 558 -31.35 9.85 -18.41
CA LEU A 558 -30.75 10.78 -19.38
C LEU A 558 -30.78 10.28 -20.84
N PRO A 559 -30.70 8.98 -21.16
CA PRO A 559 -30.86 8.51 -22.54
C PRO A 559 -32.19 8.90 -23.19
N THR A 560 -33.26 9.02 -22.39
CA THR A 560 -34.55 9.50 -22.90
C THR A 560 -34.48 10.96 -23.37
N VAL A 561 -33.66 11.78 -22.71
CA VAL A 561 -33.40 13.16 -23.09
C VAL A 561 -32.67 13.21 -24.43
N LEU A 562 -31.69 12.32 -24.66
CA LEU A 562 -31.04 12.20 -25.97
C LEU A 562 -32.04 11.86 -27.07
N ASP A 563 -32.92 10.88 -26.82
CA ASP A 563 -33.95 10.48 -27.78
C ASP A 563 -34.92 11.63 -28.10
N GLY A 564 -35.35 12.37 -27.08
CA GLY A 564 -36.23 13.53 -27.25
C GLY A 564 -35.55 14.69 -27.98
N ILE A 565 -34.31 15.02 -27.63
CA ILE A 565 -33.50 16.01 -28.35
C ILE A 565 -33.37 15.62 -29.82
N ARG A 566 -32.97 14.37 -30.09
CA ARG A 566 -32.80 13.85 -31.45
C ARG A 566 -34.08 13.91 -32.29
N THR A 567 -35.23 13.58 -31.71
CA THR A 567 -36.48 13.39 -32.46
C THR A 567 -37.37 14.64 -32.50
N GLU A 568 -37.31 15.50 -31.48
CA GLU A 568 -38.22 16.64 -31.34
C GLU A 568 -37.53 18.01 -31.46
N VAL A 569 -36.23 18.11 -31.14
CA VAL A 569 -35.46 19.36 -31.18
C VAL A 569 -34.62 19.43 -32.44
N TRP A 570 -33.72 18.46 -32.63
CA TRP A 570 -32.71 18.46 -33.70
C TRP A 570 -33.29 18.67 -35.12
N PRO A 571 -34.42 18.05 -35.50
CA PRO A 571 -35.00 18.22 -36.84
C PRO A 571 -35.55 19.64 -37.11
N LYS A 572 -35.61 20.50 -36.09
CA LYS A 572 -36.14 21.87 -36.16
C LYS A 572 -35.05 22.94 -36.01
N LEU A 573 -33.80 22.54 -35.82
CA LEU A 573 -32.66 23.46 -35.72
C LEU A 573 -32.38 24.09 -37.10
N GLU A 574 -32.19 25.40 -37.12
CA GLU A 574 -31.75 26.12 -38.32
C GLU A 574 -30.22 26.09 -38.45
N SER A 575 -29.50 26.11 -37.33
CA SER A 575 -28.04 26.08 -37.23
C SER A 575 -27.63 25.07 -36.14
N PRO A 576 -27.76 23.75 -36.41
CA PRO A 576 -27.49 22.74 -35.40
C PRO A 576 -26.03 22.77 -34.92
N PRO A 577 -25.76 22.43 -33.64
CA PRO A 577 -24.41 22.28 -33.13
C PRO A 577 -23.60 21.29 -33.97
N GLU A 578 -22.31 21.59 -34.16
CA GLU A 578 -21.37 20.78 -34.92
C GLU A 578 -20.94 19.54 -34.14
N GLN A 579 -20.91 19.64 -32.80
CA GLN A 579 -20.39 18.59 -31.93
C GLN A 579 -21.19 18.43 -30.64
N VAL A 580 -21.35 17.18 -30.21
CA VAL A 580 -21.87 16.84 -28.89
C VAL A 580 -20.81 16.10 -28.06
N TYR A 581 -20.60 16.55 -26.84
CA TYR A 581 -19.83 15.89 -25.80
C TYR A 581 -20.78 15.17 -24.85
N PHE A 582 -20.52 13.90 -24.59
CA PHE A 582 -21.32 13.11 -23.67
C PHE A 582 -20.47 12.59 -22.52
N MET A 583 -20.87 12.93 -21.29
CA MET A 583 -20.18 12.49 -20.09
C MET A 583 -20.87 11.28 -19.48
N SER A 584 -20.17 10.14 -19.50
CA SER A 584 -20.71 8.88 -18.99
C SER A 584 -20.82 8.85 -17.47
N GLY A 585 -19.76 9.26 -16.79
CA GLY A 585 -19.60 9.09 -15.34
C GLY A 585 -19.47 7.62 -14.93
N ASP A 586 -19.55 7.36 -13.63
CA ASP A 586 -19.38 6.03 -13.05
C ASP A 586 -20.52 5.07 -13.43
N THR A 587 -20.42 4.49 -14.63
CA THR A 587 -21.42 3.59 -15.18
C THR A 587 -21.63 2.36 -14.33
N THR A 588 -20.69 1.99 -13.42
CA THR A 588 -20.85 0.87 -12.47
C THR A 588 -22.16 0.95 -11.68
N ARG A 589 -22.69 2.16 -11.47
CA ARG A 589 -23.94 2.45 -10.77
C ARG A 589 -25.22 2.16 -11.57
N LEU A 590 -25.10 1.93 -12.87
CA LEU A 590 -26.22 1.58 -13.75
C LEU A 590 -26.45 0.07 -13.74
N SER A 591 -27.71 -0.36 -13.76
CA SER A 591 -28.04 -1.79 -13.86
C SER A 591 -27.67 -2.38 -15.22
N ASP A 592 -27.48 -3.70 -15.27
CA ASP A 592 -27.16 -4.45 -16.50
C ASP A 592 -28.23 -4.35 -17.59
N THR A 593 -29.43 -3.89 -17.25
CA THR A 593 -30.50 -3.61 -18.20
C THR A 593 -30.51 -2.18 -18.71
N ARG A 594 -30.15 -1.20 -17.86
CA ARG A 594 -30.18 0.22 -18.23
C ARG A 594 -28.97 0.65 -19.01
N PHE A 595 -27.82 0.08 -18.69
CA PHE A 595 -26.57 0.41 -19.35
C PHE A 595 -26.60 0.08 -20.85
N PRO A 596 -26.92 -1.15 -21.30
CA PRO A 596 -27.03 -1.44 -22.74
C PRO A 596 -28.09 -0.59 -23.46
N ALA A 597 -29.23 -0.33 -22.79
CA ALA A 597 -30.31 0.48 -23.36
C ALA A 597 -29.86 1.92 -23.66
N GLY A 598 -29.08 2.54 -22.76
CA GLY A 598 -28.57 3.90 -23.00
C GLY A 598 -27.52 3.97 -24.10
N ILE A 599 -26.74 2.91 -24.34
CA ILE A 599 -25.83 2.84 -25.50
C ILE A 599 -26.62 2.91 -26.81
N THR A 600 -27.80 2.30 -26.85
CA THR A 600 -28.65 2.35 -28.06
C THR A 600 -29.08 3.78 -28.36
N SER A 601 -29.54 4.54 -27.36
CA SER A 601 -29.90 5.96 -27.56
C SER A 601 -28.69 6.82 -27.94
N LEU A 602 -27.51 6.54 -27.37
CA LEU A 602 -26.27 7.27 -27.67
C LEU A 602 -25.79 7.05 -29.11
N SER A 603 -25.70 5.79 -29.55
CA SER A 603 -25.35 5.43 -30.94
C SER A 603 -26.34 6.07 -31.91
N ALA A 604 -27.64 5.94 -31.64
CA ALA A 604 -28.67 6.48 -32.52
C ALA A 604 -28.71 8.03 -32.54
N PHE A 605 -28.17 8.70 -31.52
CA PHE A 605 -27.92 10.15 -31.54
C PHE A 605 -26.64 10.51 -32.30
N SER A 606 -25.59 9.68 -32.19
CA SER A 606 -24.36 9.84 -32.96
C SER A 606 -24.56 9.69 -34.48
N GLU A 607 -25.64 9.05 -34.93
CA GLU A 607 -26.06 9.04 -36.34
C GLU A 607 -26.51 10.43 -36.84
N THR A 608 -26.93 11.32 -35.94
CA THR A 608 -27.49 12.64 -36.27
C THR A 608 -26.46 13.76 -36.18
N VAL A 609 -25.58 13.70 -35.18
CA VAL A 609 -24.50 14.65 -34.93
C VAL A 609 -23.29 13.87 -34.41
N PRO A 610 -22.04 14.25 -34.74
CA PRO A 610 -20.90 13.57 -34.16
C PRO A 610 -20.88 13.69 -32.63
N VAL A 611 -20.86 12.55 -31.94
CA VAL A 611 -20.79 12.47 -30.48
C VAL A 611 -19.38 12.03 -30.06
N THR A 612 -18.77 12.79 -29.14
CA THR A 612 -17.57 12.39 -28.41
C THR A 612 -17.98 11.92 -27.01
N LEU A 613 -17.77 10.65 -26.74
CA LEU A 613 -17.99 10.08 -25.41
C LEU A 613 -16.69 10.18 -24.60
N PHE A 614 -16.76 10.84 -23.44
CA PHE A 614 -15.66 10.85 -22.48
C PHE A 614 -15.83 9.75 -21.44
N ALA A 615 -14.73 9.06 -21.17
CA ALA A 615 -14.67 8.01 -20.18
C ALA A 615 -13.35 8.01 -19.38
N THR A 616 -13.40 7.37 -18.21
CA THR A 616 -12.21 6.94 -17.46
C THR A 616 -11.87 5.48 -17.76
N TRP A 617 -10.67 5.02 -17.40
CA TRP A 617 -10.29 3.62 -17.59
C TRP A 617 -11.31 2.63 -16.98
N ARG A 618 -11.86 2.93 -15.79
CA ARG A 618 -12.88 2.09 -15.10
C ARG A 618 -14.10 1.89 -15.98
N GLN A 619 -14.49 2.96 -16.64
CA GLN A 619 -15.66 2.99 -17.51
C GLN A 619 -15.36 2.21 -18.79
N VAL A 620 -14.18 2.35 -19.39
CA VAL A 620 -13.75 1.57 -20.58
C VAL A 620 -13.81 0.07 -20.31
N ALA A 621 -13.29 -0.40 -19.17
CA ALA A 621 -13.36 -1.82 -18.81
C ALA A 621 -14.81 -2.32 -18.76
N ARG A 622 -15.72 -1.53 -18.20
CA ARG A 622 -17.15 -1.84 -18.19
C ARG A 622 -17.78 -1.85 -19.60
N TYR A 623 -17.36 -0.97 -20.50
CA TYR A 623 -17.76 -1.04 -21.91
C TYR A 623 -17.21 -2.29 -22.61
N ALA A 624 -15.96 -2.68 -22.34
CA ALA A 624 -15.36 -3.88 -22.93
C ALA A 624 -16.14 -5.15 -22.54
N ARG A 625 -16.49 -5.28 -21.25
CA ARG A 625 -17.33 -6.38 -20.74
C ARG A 625 -18.71 -6.41 -21.41
N LEU A 626 -19.32 -5.26 -21.67
CA LEU A 626 -20.61 -5.19 -22.37
C LEU A 626 -20.54 -5.79 -23.78
N PHE A 627 -19.41 -5.63 -24.47
CA PHE A 627 -19.23 -6.07 -25.84
C PHE A 627 -18.54 -7.43 -25.99
N ASP A 628 -18.28 -8.12 -24.88
CA ASP A 628 -17.55 -9.40 -24.87
C ASP A 628 -16.16 -9.27 -25.54
N GLU A 629 -15.49 -8.14 -25.29
CA GLU A 629 -14.13 -7.86 -25.79
C GLU A 629 -13.11 -8.18 -24.68
N ASP A 630 -12.01 -8.86 -25.03
CA ASP A 630 -10.94 -9.21 -24.09
C ASP A 630 -10.41 -7.96 -23.35
N THR A 631 -10.39 -8.00 -22.02
CA THR A 631 -9.71 -7.00 -21.21
C THR A 631 -8.20 -7.20 -21.35
N THR A 632 -7.60 -6.61 -22.39
CA THR A 632 -6.15 -6.66 -22.57
C THR A 632 -5.45 -5.72 -21.58
N ASN A 633 -4.20 -6.02 -21.20
CA ASN A 633 -3.34 -5.13 -20.41
C ASN A 633 -2.93 -3.82 -21.13
N SER A 634 -3.46 -3.57 -22.33
CA SER A 634 -3.23 -2.34 -23.10
C SER A 634 -4.52 -1.51 -23.13
N LEU A 635 -4.52 -0.40 -22.40
CA LEU A 635 -5.65 0.53 -22.38
C LEU A 635 -6.01 1.02 -23.78
N VAL A 636 -4.99 1.31 -24.61
CA VAL A 636 -5.14 1.72 -26.02
C VAL A 636 -5.93 0.67 -26.82
N ARG A 637 -5.53 -0.61 -26.77
CA ARG A 637 -6.23 -1.68 -27.51
C ARG A 637 -7.64 -1.91 -26.99
N MET A 638 -7.83 -1.87 -25.68
CA MET A 638 -9.16 -1.99 -25.07
C MET A 638 -10.08 -0.87 -25.55
N THR A 639 -9.56 0.36 -25.58
CA THR A 639 -10.27 1.56 -26.04
C THR A 639 -10.64 1.45 -27.51
N GLU A 640 -9.72 1.00 -28.37
CA GLU A 640 -9.98 0.73 -29.79
C GLU A 640 -11.08 -0.32 -30.01
N ASN A 641 -11.03 -1.43 -29.28
CA ASN A 641 -12.00 -2.51 -29.42
C ASN A 641 -13.40 -2.06 -28.99
N VAL A 642 -13.49 -1.36 -27.86
CA VAL A 642 -14.73 -0.76 -27.39
C VAL A 642 -15.29 0.24 -28.41
N CYS A 643 -14.45 1.12 -28.96
CA CYS A 643 -14.90 2.13 -29.93
C CYS A 643 -15.47 1.52 -31.21
N LYS A 644 -14.92 0.40 -31.70
CA LYS A 644 -15.46 -0.32 -32.87
C LYS A 644 -16.88 -0.84 -32.66
N ARG A 645 -17.31 -1.01 -31.41
CA ARG A 645 -18.61 -1.58 -31.03
C ARG A 645 -19.62 -0.54 -30.54
N LEU A 646 -19.15 0.58 -30.00
CA LEU A 646 -19.99 1.66 -29.48
C LEU A 646 -20.85 2.36 -30.55
N ASP A 647 -20.40 2.34 -31.81
CA ASP A 647 -21.05 3.04 -32.93
C ASP A 647 -21.29 4.54 -32.63
N ILE A 648 -20.23 5.20 -32.14
CA ILE A 648 -20.17 6.63 -31.84
C ILE A 648 -19.01 7.28 -32.60
N ALA A 649 -19.09 8.58 -32.90
CA ALA A 649 -18.08 9.26 -33.71
C ALA A 649 -16.68 9.25 -33.09
N ARG A 650 -16.56 9.54 -31.79
CA ARG A 650 -15.29 9.56 -31.06
C ARG A 650 -15.43 9.01 -29.64
N PHE A 651 -14.41 8.28 -29.20
CA PHE A 651 -14.30 7.81 -27.82
C PHE A 651 -13.00 8.31 -27.21
N VAL A 652 -13.11 9.04 -26.10
CA VAL A 652 -11.98 9.66 -25.40
C VAL A 652 -11.86 9.09 -24.00
N VAL A 653 -10.68 8.59 -23.68
CA VAL A 653 -10.35 8.00 -22.39
C VAL A 653 -9.26 8.83 -21.74
N HIS A 654 -9.55 9.42 -20.58
CA HIS A 654 -8.59 10.21 -19.82
C HIS A 654 -8.16 9.46 -18.56
N THR A 655 -6.86 9.48 -18.29
CA THR A 655 -6.21 8.94 -17.09
C THR A 655 -5.23 9.96 -16.53
N PRO A 656 -4.74 9.80 -15.29
CA PRO A 656 -3.68 10.65 -14.74
C PRO A 656 -2.40 10.72 -15.58
N HIS A 657 -2.15 9.75 -16.45
CA HIS A 657 -0.87 9.61 -17.17
C HIS A 657 -0.99 9.80 -18.69
N GLU A 658 -2.17 9.58 -19.26
CA GLU A 658 -2.40 9.71 -20.69
C GLU A 658 -3.88 9.96 -21.02
N ALA A 659 -4.10 10.57 -22.17
CA ALA A 659 -5.38 10.65 -22.83
C ALA A 659 -5.34 9.93 -24.19
N ILE A 660 -6.36 9.12 -24.46
CA ILE A 660 -6.50 8.32 -25.67
C ILE A 660 -7.78 8.78 -26.37
N LEU A 661 -7.68 9.17 -27.64
CA LEU A 661 -8.82 9.42 -28.52
C LEU A 661 -8.81 8.39 -29.63
N THR A 662 -9.95 7.75 -29.86
CA THR A 662 -10.13 6.80 -30.97
C THR A 662 -11.42 7.07 -31.73
N THR A 663 -11.41 6.71 -33.01
CA THR A 663 -12.59 6.72 -33.89
C THR A 663 -13.01 5.29 -34.26
N PRO A 664 -14.23 5.05 -34.78
CA PRO A 664 -14.66 3.73 -35.25
C PRO A 664 -13.76 3.11 -36.35
N HIS A 665 -13.02 3.95 -37.08
CA HIS A 665 -12.06 3.52 -38.09
C HIS A 665 -10.66 3.21 -37.53
N ALA A 666 -10.52 3.19 -36.19
CA ALA A 666 -9.28 2.91 -35.46
C ALA A 666 -8.15 3.91 -35.76
N GLU A 667 -8.49 5.18 -35.99
CA GLU A 667 -7.52 6.27 -35.89
C GLU A 667 -7.36 6.62 -34.42
N THR A 668 -6.27 6.15 -33.81
CA THR A 668 -6.00 6.32 -32.37
C THR A 668 -4.90 7.34 -32.16
N THR A 669 -5.21 8.35 -31.35
CA THR A 669 -4.28 9.38 -30.90
C THR A 669 -4.05 9.23 -29.40
N VAL A 670 -2.79 9.21 -28.98
CA VAL A 670 -2.40 9.10 -27.57
C VAL A 670 -1.51 10.28 -27.21
N VAL A 671 -1.83 10.94 -26.10
CA VAL A 671 -1.07 12.08 -25.55
C VAL A 671 -0.84 11.84 -24.06
N GLU A 672 0.42 11.73 -23.66
CA GLU A 672 0.83 11.55 -22.26
C GLU A 672 0.69 12.87 -21.47
N THR A 673 0.36 12.78 -20.18
CA THR A 673 0.17 13.91 -19.27
C THR A 673 1.50 14.32 -18.63
N PRO A 674 1.80 15.63 -18.45
CA PRO A 674 3.13 16.11 -18.04
C PRO A 674 3.64 15.59 -16.69
N ILE A 675 2.81 15.61 -15.65
CA ILE A 675 3.23 15.37 -14.26
C ILE A 675 1.98 15.06 -13.41
N ALA A 676 1.86 13.85 -12.86
CA ALA A 676 0.99 13.62 -11.70
C ALA A 676 1.86 13.83 -10.45
N ASP A 677 1.63 14.90 -9.68
CA ASP A 677 2.19 14.98 -8.34
C ASP A 677 1.49 13.91 -7.48
N ASP A 678 2.28 12.97 -6.93
CA ASP A 678 1.84 11.78 -6.20
C ASP A 678 0.98 12.08 -4.96
N SER A 679 0.86 13.36 -4.57
CA SER A 679 0.08 13.83 -3.43
C SER A 679 -1.37 14.23 -3.75
N VAL A 680 -1.73 14.42 -5.03
CA VAL A 680 -2.99 15.07 -5.38
C VAL A 680 -4.05 14.09 -5.91
N VAL A 681 -5.14 13.94 -5.15
CA VAL A 681 -6.29 13.13 -5.58
C VAL A 681 -7.07 13.86 -6.68
N MET A 682 -6.98 13.39 -7.92
CA MET A 682 -7.75 13.91 -9.07
C MET A 682 -9.27 13.78 -8.84
N LYS A 683 -9.93 14.83 -8.30
CA LYS A 683 -11.39 14.96 -8.36
C LYS A 683 -11.78 15.67 -9.64
N ASN A 684 -12.86 15.25 -10.29
CA ASN A 684 -13.50 16.00 -11.39
C ASN A 684 -12.59 16.33 -12.59
N ALA A 685 -11.35 15.85 -12.64
CA ALA A 685 -10.40 16.16 -13.72
C ALA A 685 -10.95 15.80 -15.10
N GLU A 686 -11.81 14.77 -15.18
CA GLU A 686 -12.57 14.41 -16.39
C GLU A 686 -13.45 15.56 -16.94
N ASN A 687 -14.09 16.35 -16.06
CA ASN A 687 -14.94 17.48 -16.48
C ASN A 687 -14.09 18.65 -16.99
N TYR A 688 -12.99 18.97 -16.28
CA TYR A 688 -12.05 20.01 -16.69
C TYR A 688 -11.32 19.63 -17.98
N PHE A 689 -10.96 18.34 -18.11
CA PHE A 689 -10.43 17.78 -19.35
C PHE A 689 -11.42 17.96 -20.51
N ALA A 690 -12.68 17.55 -20.33
CA ALA A 690 -13.71 17.73 -21.36
C ALA A 690 -13.95 19.20 -21.71
N GLY A 691 -13.92 20.11 -20.73
CA GLY A 691 -14.02 21.55 -20.95
C GLY A 691 -12.82 22.12 -21.72
N GLY A 692 -11.61 21.66 -21.42
CA GLY A 692 -10.39 22.03 -22.15
C GLY A 692 -10.39 21.49 -23.58
N PHE A 693 -10.87 20.27 -23.78
CA PHE A 693 -11.06 19.67 -25.10
C PHE A 693 -12.07 20.47 -25.93
N ALA A 694 -13.21 20.84 -25.34
CA ALA A 694 -14.23 21.66 -26.00
C ALA A 694 -13.70 23.02 -26.46
N VAL A 695 -12.90 23.69 -25.62
CA VAL A 695 -12.28 24.97 -25.97
C VAL A 695 -11.28 24.82 -27.11
N ALA A 696 -10.50 23.74 -27.13
CA ALA A 696 -9.55 23.48 -28.19
C ALA A 696 -10.24 23.26 -29.54
N GLU A 697 -11.32 22.47 -29.56
CA GLU A 697 -12.09 22.23 -30.78
C GLU A 697 -12.82 23.48 -31.28
N MET A 698 -13.44 24.26 -30.39
CA MET A 698 -14.04 25.55 -30.75
C MET A 698 -13.00 26.52 -31.34
N ALA A 699 -11.73 26.39 -30.94
CA ALA A 699 -10.62 27.16 -31.50
C ALA A 699 -10.06 26.58 -32.82
N GLY A 700 -10.58 25.45 -33.29
CA GLY A 700 -10.18 24.80 -34.54
C GLY A 700 -8.91 23.96 -34.47
N LEU A 701 -8.55 23.46 -33.28
CA LEU A 701 -7.43 22.56 -33.08
C LEU A 701 -7.78 21.11 -33.46
N ASP A 702 -6.84 20.41 -34.12
CA ASP A 702 -6.96 18.99 -34.44
C ASP A 702 -6.95 18.11 -33.16
N ASP A 703 -7.36 16.85 -33.26
CA ASP A 703 -7.52 15.92 -32.12
C ASP A 703 -6.28 15.84 -31.20
N GLY A 704 -5.07 15.71 -31.76
CA GLY A 704 -3.83 15.64 -30.98
C GLY A 704 -3.54 16.90 -30.17
N PRO A 705 -3.45 18.09 -30.81
CA PRO A 705 -3.40 19.37 -30.12
C PRO A 705 -4.51 19.59 -29.10
N SER A 706 -5.73 19.15 -29.38
CA SER A 706 -6.88 19.25 -28.47
C SER A 706 -6.70 18.41 -27.20
N LEU A 707 -6.14 17.20 -27.31
CA LEU A 707 -5.77 16.39 -26.15
C LEU A 707 -4.67 17.03 -25.31
N VAL A 708 -3.70 17.72 -25.92
CA VAL A 708 -2.65 18.46 -25.20
C VAL A 708 -3.26 19.59 -24.36
N VAL A 709 -4.15 20.40 -24.95
CA VAL A 709 -4.86 21.48 -24.24
C VAL A 709 -5.72 20.89 -23.11
N ALA A 710 -6.47 19.83 -23.38
CA ALA A 710 -7.31 19.16 -22.40
C ALA A 710 -6.50 18.62 -21.20
N ASN A 711 -5.37 17.95 -21.45
CA ASN A 711 -4.44 17.51 -20.42
C ASN A 711 -3.89 18.69 -19.60
N ALA A 712 -3.50 19.79 -20.26
CA ALA A 712 -2.97 20.97 -19.58
C ALA A 712 -4.02 21.61 -18.65
N VAL A 713 -5.28 21.68 -19.07
CA VAL A 713 -6.38 22.19 -18.23
C VAL A 713 -6.65 21.27 -17.04
N ALA A 714 -6.69 19.95 -17.27
CA ALA A 714 -6.94 18.97 -16.21
C ALA A 714 -5.80 18.92 -15.18
N ASP A 715 -4.55 18.97 -15.63
CA ASP A 715 -3.37 19.08 -14.76
C ASP A 715 -3.38 20.39 -13.97
N PHE A 716 -3.67 21.52 -14.62
CA PHE A 716 -3.78 22.81 -13.94
C PHE A 716 -4.84 22.79 -12.83
N PHE A 717 -6.04 22.27 -13.13
CA PHE A 717 -7.09 22.12 -12.13
C PHE A 717 -6.62 21.23 -10.97
N THR A 718 -5.93 20.13 -11.27
CA THR A 718 -5.42 19.23 -10.23
C THR A 718 -4.46 19.97 -9.29
N ARG A 719 -3.57 20.83 -9.82
CA ARG A 719 -2.61 21.62 -9.01
C ARG A 719 -3.24 22.77 -8.23
N TYR A 720 -4.23 23.46 -8.81
CA TYR A 720 -4.67 24.77 -8.32
C TYR A 720 -6.14 24.83 -7.90
N GLU A 721 -6.90 23.73 -8.09
CA GLU A 721 -8.33 23.60 -7.78
C GLU A 721 -9.22 24.69 -8.43
N ARG A 722 -8.83 25.17 -9.62
CA ARG A 722 -9.58 26.14 -10.43
C ARG A 722 -9.23 26.03 -11.91
N GLU A 723 -10.00 26.69 -12.77
CA GLU A 723 -9.70 26.84 -14.19
C GLU A 723 -8.50 27.77 -14.42
N PRO A 724 -7.67 27.49 -15.45
CA PRO A 724 -6.63 28.41 -15.87
C PRO A 724 -7.22 29.62 -16.60
N THR A 725 -6.58 30.77 -16.43
CA THR A 725 -6.73 31.89 -17.36
C THR A 725 -6.06 31.58 -18.70
N GLU A 726 -6.36 32.35 -19.76
CA GLU A 726 -5.73 32.15 -21.07
C GLU A 726 -4.19 32.23 -21.00
N ALA A 727 -3.63 33.13 -20.18
CA ALA A 727 -2.19 33.25 -20.01
C ALA A 727 -1.57 32.02 -19.33
N GLU A 728 -2.21 31.53 -18.27
CA GLU A 728 -1.77 30.34 -17.51
C GLU A 728 -1.87 29.07 -18.35
N LEU A 729 -2.91 28.92 -19.17
CA LEU A 729 -3.05 27.78 -20.07
C LEU A 729 -1.93 27.77 -21.13
N ARG A 730 -1.61 28.93 -21.71
CA ARG A 730 -0.50 29.05 -22.66
C ARG A 730 0.84 28.73 -22.00
N GLU A 731 1.04 29.18 -20.77
CA GLU A 731 2.24 28.85 -19.98
C GLU A 731 2.32 27.34 -19.71
N ALA A 732 1.24 26.72 -19.26
CA ALA A 732 1.17 25.27 -19.03
C ALA A 732 1.51 24.45 -20.29
N ILE A 733 1.06 24.87 -21.47
CA ILE A 733 1.41 24.23 -22.75
C ILE A 733 2.87 24.51 -23.14
N ALA A 734 3.38 25.72 -22.85
CA ALA A 734 4.78 26.06 -23.09
C ALA A 734 5.74 25.25 -22.20
N THR A 735 5.32 24.88 -20.98
CA THR A 735 6.11 24.09 -20.02
C THR A 735 5.71 22.62 -19.95
N TYR A 736 4.88 22.14 -20.88
CA TYR A 736 4.32 20.79 -20.90
C TYR A 736 5.37 19.67 -20.88
N ASP A 737 6.54 19.91 -21.48
CA ASP A 737 7.67 18.98 -21.56
C ASP A 737 8.82 19.31 -20.60
N SER A 738 8.65 20.32 -19.74
CA SER A 738 9.66 20.78 -18.77
C SER A 738 9.22 20.45 -17.34
N ALA A 739 9.50 19.21 -16.90
CA ALA A 739 9.41 18.82 -15.51
C ALA A 739 10.81 18.87 -14.86
N GLU A 740 11.20 20.01 -14.30
CA GLU A 740 12.08 19.99 -13.12
C GLU A 740 11.19 20.08 -11.88
N PRO A 741 11.31 19.15 -10.92
CA PRO A 741 10.60 19.26 -9.66
C PRO A 741 11.21 20.41 -8.84
N GLY A 742 10.42 21.47 -8.63
CA GLY A 742 10.66 22.44 -7.56
C GLY A 742 11.86 23.39 -7.74
N ALA A 743 11.85 24.22 -8.78
CA ALA A 743 12.50 25.53 -8.68
C ALA A 743 11.53 26.48 -7.97
N SER A 744 11.64 26.58 -6.64
CA SER A 744 11.08 27.71 -5.90
C SER A 744 11.59 29.00 -6.55
N SER A 745 10.65 29.83 -7.02
CA SER A 745 10.94 31.23 -7.30
C SER A 745 11.09 31.95 -5.96
N GLU A 746 12.08 32.85 -5.94
CA GLU A 746 12.73 33.53 -4.80
C GLU A 746 11.83 34.09 -3.68
#